data_AF-A0A0S9QNX2-F1
#
_entry.id   AF-A0A0S9QNX2-F1
#
_cell.length_a   1.000
_cell.length_b   1.000
_cell.length_c   1.000
_cell.angle_alpha   90.00
_cell.angle_beta   90.00
_cell.angle_gamma   90.00
#
_symmetry.space_group_name_H-M   'P 1'
#
loop_
_entity.id
_entity.type
_entity.pdbx_description
1 polymer ?
#
loop_
_entity_poly.entity_id
_entity_poly.type
_entity_poly.pdbx_seq_one_letter_code
_entity_poly.pdbx_strand_id
1 'polypeptide(L)'
;MTTFLAASILLIGIAASVGGPAGAAESPRIVTSTGTVSLVEVAPAGVRGSASGFFELANPGDRPVDLTGYAVFRCDDEGLRARPSDPEADLGAVVLAAGERRAFPTTRLSERGYGLIVIAPSGETVDALAVYSDDPAPTTSECGGVELPVTTAAALGESWQRAGASADGRWVRAIATPGGSNVLAVAGDEPVRVSEIAAAGPAGRSDDFVELENAGPVVVDLDGWRLYRCTATGAAPSEALQHVFDASATLRPGERLVIGGPGFAEDADVRVETSLADPVHGVLLVDADGRRVDGVGVSSREDTACQTGRDKLTSTLDYRTGESWQRQADGGFAIASRTPGAPNAERSRSAASSIATAFAYDDRPGLAVSEIATDPEIDGMPRRNFVELANFGAREVDISGWTLVACGADGFRRLDDLAVVAPGTVLGPDDTWTAALEGTPAAGVAGAAYADPLELAGAGVWVQDAEGRRVDSVGVFHRNEMDSSVDVPSPCTKGLALSTFAVDRVRGETLQRAAFTGDDASDFFPAPATPGVLAVRRASSADDVIRRALDDARSEAVDAAVGRAAAVAVAPQAGDGTPLEVLAAHAGSWPSPLTSRTAPGEHEVSAAGLTARDDGYDLPYVRMRVRVPDGGGTISWQGRTVGRAEVRLSVWAPGAGTTGRAGWRALDEAAGALAAADAAATASVRLDGVVRGEEVVGGAVDLLVQVVPRAESAAADADGLADPADYDLALGHITDTQYYSEAYPEVYAGEVAWLAENADARKLAFVTHTGDLIQNWVDPGQTEERARREYEVASRLQGVLDANGIANSVLPGNHDNKRGVSNDLFNEYFGPERYRDRPWFGGSLTADDNSANWSSFAAGGARFVMISLPYAYGEREVAWAQDVVAAHRDANVVISTHEHLMPATATDEAERSTTSRWVSHGDLLWERVVAPNRNVVLVLSGHFHGLGAIITENAGGIPGHTVLEALADYQEFRTPTGERATGFQRLLQVDLAAGMLAVDTFSVPLGATASHPYDYTQFLPDDGDAATASNERPWRILAQGLQHRYTEEDDAFAVPLALQYAKAVETDAVSTVRD
;
A
#
# COMPACT_ATOMS: atom_id res chain seq x y z
N MET A 1 -45.99 4.72 -12.15
CA MET A 1 -47.46 4.90 -12.26
C MET A 1 -47.88 5.97 -11.24
N THR A 2 -48.00 7.24 -11.64
CA THR A 2 -49.28 7.93 -11.99
C THR A 2 -50.36 7.86 -10.89
N THR A 3 -51.06 8.89 -10.42
CA THR A 3 -51.02 10.36 -10.45
C THR A 3 -52.20 10.84 -9.57
N PHE A 4 -52.22 12.11 -9.16
CA PHE A 4 -53.40 13.00 -8.92
C PHE A 4 -54.34 12.83 -7.71
N LEU A 5 -54.49 13.92 -6.95
CA LEU A 5 -55.74 14.73 -6.79
C LEU A 5 -55.37 16.11 -6.17
N ALA A 6 -55.37 17.23 -6.92
CA ALA A 6 -56.45 18.22 -7.10
C ALA A 6 -56.86 18.94 -5.78
N ALA A 7 -56.49 20.19 -5.46
CA ALA A 7 -56.65 21.50 -6.13
C ALA A 7 -58.09 22.04 -6.20
N SER A 8 -58.32 23.24 -5.63
CA SER A 8 -59.35 24.27 -5.95
C SER A 8 -59.50 25.26 -4.75
N ILE A 9 -59.60 26.60 -4.80
CA ILE A 9 -60.03 27.60 -5.81
C ILE A 9 -59.57 29.00 -5.28
N LEU A 10 -58.87 29.82 -6.10
CA LEU A 10 -59.29 31.07 -6.78
C LEU A 10 -59.56 32.29 -5.85
N LEU A 11 -58.92 33.47 -5.97
CA LEU A 11 -59.16 34.47 -7.04
C LEU A 11 -58.10 35.61 -7.09
N ILE A 12 -58.02 36.20 -8.27
CA ILE A 12 -57.06 37.18 -8.83
C ILE A 12 -57.46 38.65 -8.59
N GLY A 13 -56.48 39.59 -8.54
CA GLY A 13 -56.77 41.03 -8.61
C GLY A 13 -55.59 42.04 -8.68
N ILE A 14 -54.88 42.10 -9.82
CA ILE A 14 -54.44 43.30 -10.58
C ILE A 14 -53.42 44.35 -10.00
N ALA A 15 -52.22 44.34 -10.62
CA ALA A 15 -51.37 45.41 -11.22
C ALA A 15 -50.80 46.64 -10.45
N ALA A 16 -49.46 46.61 -10.30
CA ALA A 16 -48.41 47.55 -10.76
C ALA A 16 -48.37 49.05 -10.40
N SER A 17 -47.32 49.49 -9.69
CA SER A 17 -46.21 50.35 -10.20
C SER A 17 -45.16 50.69 -9.12
N VAL A 18 -43.90 50.24 -9.29
CA VAL A 18 -42.63 51.00 -9.59
C VAL A 18 -42.03 51.86 -8.46
N GLY A 19 -40.83 51.45 -8.00
CA GLY A 19 -39.82 52.31 -7.33
C GLY A 19 -38.93 51.59 -6.29
N GLY A 20 -37.71 51.17 -6.65
CA GLY A 20 -36.70 50.58 -5.73
C GLY A 20 -35.85 51.61 -4.96
N PRO A 21 -34.67 51.27 -4.41
CA PRO A 21 -34.14 49.98 -3.96
C PRO A 21 -34.07 49.89 -2.41
N ALA A 22 -34.25 48.68 -1.86
CA ALA A 22 -34.03 48.40 -0.44
C ALA A 22 -32.55 48.16 -0.17
N GLY A 23 -32.09 48.67 0.97
CA GLY A 23 -30.69 48.64 1.39
C GLY A 23 -30.09 47.24 1.50
N ALA A 24 -28.78 47.20 1.30
CA ALA A 24 -27.93 46.06 1.61
C ALA A 24 -28.26 45.54 3.01
N ALA A 25 -28.79 44.32 3.08
CA ALA A 25 -28.77 43.54 4.30
C ALA A 25 -27.30 43.22 4.58
N GLU A 26 -26.79 43.73 5.71
CA GLU A 26 -25.48 43.34 6.24
C GLU A 26 -25.43 41.81 6.29
N SER A 27 -24.51 41.23 5.53
CA SER A 27 -24.04 39.87 5.75
C SER A 27 -23.69 39.74 7.24
N PRO A 28 -24.10 38.65 7.93
CA PRO A 28 -23.63 38.43 9.29
C PRO A 28 -22.10 38.41 9.22
N ARG A 29 -21.48 39.38 9.89
CA ARG A 29 -20.02 39.40 10.08
C ARG A 29 -19.67 38.06 10.71
N ILE A 30 -18.98 37.22 9.94
CA ILE A 30 -18.23 36.09 10.49
C ILE A 30 -17.21 36.73 11.43
N VAL A 31 -17.51 36.68 12.73
CA VAL A 31 -16.53 36.98 13.75
C VAL A 31 -15.56 35.82 13.70
N THR A 32 -14.43 36.02 13.04
CA THR A 32 -13.27 35.12 13.17
C THR A 32 -12.80 35.21 14.61
N SER A 33 -13.34 34.32 15.44
CA SER A 33 -12.93 34.12 16.82
C SER A 33 -11.49 33.60 16.82
N THR A 34 -10.53 34.46 17.18
CA THR A 34 -9.10 34.15 17.35
C THR A 34 -8.81 33.50 18.72
N GLY A 35 -9.81 32.91 19.38
CA GLY A 35 -9.60 32.29 20.69
C GLY A 35 -9.13 30.85 20.55
N THR A 36 -8.11 30.48 21.31
CA THR A 36 -7.58 29.11 21.39
C THR A 36 -8.53 28.23 22.18
N VAL A 37 -8.87 27.06 21.64
CA VAL A 37 -9.57 25.96 22.34
C VAL A 37 -8.54 24.89 22.67
N SER A 38 -8.67 24.20 23.80
CA SER A 38 -7.74 23.13 24.16
C SER A 38 -8.45 21.91 24.71
N LEU A 39 -7.94 20.74 24.35
CA LEU A 39 -8.34 19.45 24.89
C LEU A 39 -7.65 19.25 26.25
N VAL A 40 -8.43 19.11 27.32
CA VAL A 40 -7.91 19.18 28.70
C VAL A 40 -8.18 17.94 29.55
N GLU A 41 -9.11 17.09 29.15
CA GLU A 41 -9.38 15.80 29.78
C GLU A 41 -9.99 14.84 28.76
N VAL A 42 -9.54 13.58 28.75
CA VAL A 42 -10.11 12.52 27.92
C VAL A 42 -10.22 11.25 28.74
N ALA A 43 -11.44 10.74 28.87
CA ALA A 43 -11.76 9.51 29.60
C ALA A 43 -12.29 8.45 28.63
N PRO A 44 -11.61 7.30 28.46
CA PRO A 44 -12.02 6.26 27.52
C PRO A 44 -13.31 5.56 27.95
N ALA A 45 -13.55 5.51 29.26
CA ALA A 45 -14.81 5.12 29.87
C ALA A 45 -15.20 6.16 30.92
N GLY A 46 -16.49 6.33 31.18
CA GLY A 46 -16.94 7.31 32.15
C GLY A 46 -16.75 6.85 33.60
N VAL A 47 -17.12 7.72 34.53
CA VAL A 47 -16.82 7.55 35.96
C VAL A 47 -17.52 6.30 36.52
N ARG A 48 -16.73 5.31 36.93
CA ARG A 48 -17.18 4.06 37.60
C ARG A 48 -18.22 3.26 36.81
N GLY A 49 -17.85 2.78 35.62
CA GLY A 49 -18.60 1.73 34.92
C GLY A 49 -19.78 2.21 34.07
N SER A 50 -19.82 3.49 33.67
CA SER A 50 -20.75 3.92 32.61
C SER A 50 -20.29 3.42 31.24
N ALA A 51 -21.25 3.08 30.38
CA ALA A 51 -20.98 2.55 29.03
C ALA A 51 -20.42 3.57 28.01
N SER A 52 -20.24 4.84 28.41
CA SER A 52 -19.80 5.96 27.56
C SER A 52 -18.60 6.68 28.17
N GLY A 53 -17.66 7.14 27.34
CA GLY A 53 -16.55 8.02 27.72
C GLY A 53 -16.93 9.50 27.67
N PHE A 54 -15.95 10.39 27.89
CA PHE A 54 -16.10 11.82 27.62
C PHE A 54 -14.75 12.47 27.26
N PHE A 55 -14.81 13.62 26.59
CA PHE A 55 -13.68 14.52 26.45
C PHE A 55 -14.06 15.94 26.85
N GLU A 56 -13.08 16.76 27.20
CA GLU A 56 -13.31 18.13 27.63
C GLU A 56 -12.56 19.14 26.78
N LEU A 57 -13.30 20.16 26.34
CA LEU A 57 -12.72 21.35 25.73
C LEU A 57 -12.72 22.49 26.75
N ALA A 58 -11.61 23.21 26.79
CA ALA A 58 -11.43 24.42 27.59
C ALA A 58 -11.17 25.63 26.70
N ASN A 59 -11.62 26.78 27.16
CA ASN A 59 -11.21 28.08 26.63
C ASN A 59 -10.19 28.72 27.60
N PRO A 60 -8.87 28.56 27.37
CA PRO A 60 -7.84 29.23 28.18
C PRO A 60 -7.79 30.75 28.00
N GLY A 61 -8.51 31.31 27.01
CA GLY A 61 -8.49 32.73 26.68
C GLY A 61 -9.30 33.61 27.64
N ASP A 62 -9.19 34.92 27.43
CA ASP A 62 -9.88 35.96 28.20
C ASP A 62 -11.22 36.41 27.57
N ARG A 63 -11.62 35.80 26.46
CA ARG A 63 -12.86 36.10 25.72
C ARG A 63 -13.62 34.83 25.36
N PRO A 64 -14.96 34.90 25.22
CA PRO A 64 -15.74 33.76 24.74
C PRO A 64 -15.31 33.30 23.33
N VAL A 65 -15.36 31.99 23.08
CA VAL A 65 -15.09 31.35 21.79
C VAL A 65 -16.35 30.66 21.30
N ASP A 66 -16.76 30.98 20.07
CA ASP A 66 -17.83 30.30 19.36
C ASP A 66 -17.23 29.13 18.57
N LEU A 67 -17.67 27.91 18.87
CA LEU A 67 -17.19 26.68 18.25
C LEU A 67 -17.94 26.32 16.96
N THR A 68 -18.77 27.22 16.42
CA THR A 68 -19.44 26.99 15.13
C THR A 68 -18.40 26.72 14.03
N GLY A 69 -18.50 25.54 13.41
CA GLY A 69 -17.59 25.07 12.35
C GLY A 69 -16.32 24.40 12.86
N TYR A 70 -16.08 24.36 14.18
CA TYR A 70 -15.08 23.44 14.74
C TYR A 70 -15.62 22.02 14.72
N ALA A 71 -14.73 21.05 14.57
CA ALA A 71 -15.06 19.64 14.68
C ALA A 71 -14.01 18.92 15.52
N VAL A 72 -14.45 17.93 16.30
CA VAL A 72 -13.55 16.95 16.92
C VAL A 72 -13.67 15.67 16.13
N PHE A 73 -12.55 15.08 15.72
CA PHE A 73 -12.51 13.77 15.09
C PHE A 73 -11.81 12.79 16.00
N ARG A 74 -12.27 11.54 15.96
CA ARG A 74 -11.64 10.42 16.65
C ARG A 74 -10.64 9.74 15.72
N CYS A 75 -9.51 9.30 16.28
CA CYS A 75 -8.70 8.25 15.68
C CYS A 75 -9.00 6.92 16.37
N ASP A 76 -9.15 5.87 15.57
CA ASP A 76 -9.38 4.49 16.02
C ASP A 76 -8.14 3.90 16.71
N ASP A 77 -8.19 2.61 17.06
CA ASP A 77 -7.08 1.91 17.72
C ASP A 77 -5.87 1.67 16.81
N GLU A 78 -6.05 1.74 15.49
CA GLU A 78 -4.97 1.74 14.51
C GLU A 78 -4.30 3.11 14.39
N GLY A 79 -4.84 4.16 14.99
CA GLY A 79 -4.27 5.50 14.90
C GLY A 79 -4.83 6.34 13.75
N LEU A 80 -5.86 5.85 13.07
CA LEU A 80 -6.41 6.43 11.85
C LEU A 80 -7.65 7.28 12.13
N ARG A 81 -7.71 8.49 11.58
CA ARG A 81 -8.83 9.43 11.81
C ARG A 81 -10.12 9.02 11.08
N ALA A 82 -11.24 9.30 11.72
CA ALA A 82 -12.58 9.18 11.14
C ALA A 82 -12.81 10.10 9.94
N ARG A 83 -13.82 9.77 9.12
CA ARG A 83 -14.21 10.56 7.94
C ARG A 83 -14.74 11.95 8.34
N PRO A 84 -14.59 12.99 7.48
CA PRO A 84 -15.01 14.35 7.83
C PRO A 84 -16.52 14.47 8.04
N SER A 85 -17.30 13.55 7.44
CA SER A 85 -18.75 13.43 7.60
C SER A 85 -19.19 12.82 8.94
N ASP A 86 -18.26 12.33 9.75
CA ASP A 86 -18.53 11.61 11.00
C ASP A 86 -17.71 12.21 12.17
N PRO A 87 -17.96 13.47 12.54
CA PRO A 87 -17.28 14.09 13.67
C PRO A 87 -17.73 13.43 14.98
N GLU A 88 -16.80 13.34 15.93
CA GLU A 88 -17.02 12.82 17.28
C GLU A 88 -18.09 13.62 18.05
N ALA A 89 -18.13 14.94 17.82
CA ALA A 89 -19.13 15.81 18.43
C ALA A 89 -19.50 16.97 17.51
N ASP A 90 -20.80 17.30 17.48
CA ASP A 90 -21.31 18.52 16.85
C ASP A 90 -21.13 19.73 17.77
N LEU A 91 -20.29 20.67 17.35
CA LEU A 91 -19.98 21.90 18.08
C LEU A 91 -20.75 23.13 17.55
N GLY A 92 -21.64 22.94 16.58
CA GLY A 92 -22.41 23.96 15.85
C GLY A 92 -23.47 24.72 16.66
N ALA A 93 -23.22 25.04 17.92
CA ALA A 93 -23.98 25.98 18.76
C ALA A 93 -23.27 26.26 20.10
N VAL A 94 -22.02 25.86 20.24
CA VAL A 94 -21.32 25.84 21.52
C VAL A 94 -20.50 27.13 21.65
N VAL A 95 -20.84 27.95 22.64
CA VAL A 95 -19.99 29.07 23.07
C VAL A 95 -19.35 28.72 24.41
N LEU A 96 -18.02 28.74 24.47
CA LEU A 96 -17.24 28.59 25.69
C LEU A 96 -16.84 29.97 26.22
N ALA A 97 -17.30 30.34 27.42
CA ALA A 97 -16.86 31.56 28.09
C ALA A 97 -15.37 31.51 28.44
N ALA A 98 -14.78 32.68 28.73
CA ALA A 98 -13.38 32.78 29.15
C ALA A 98 -13.11 31.93 30.42
N GLY A 99 -12.15 31.01 30.34
CA GLY A 99 -11.84 30.06 31.41
C GLY A 99 -12.86 28.93 31.58
N GLU A 100 -13.90 28.85 30.75
CA GLU A 100 -14.88 27.77 30.80
C GLU A 100 -14.25 26.45 30.33
N ARG A 101 -14.67 25.37 30.98
CA ARG A 101 -14.44 23.98 30.56
C ARG A 101 -15.79 23.31 30.39
N ARG A 102 -15.94 22.48 29.36
CA ARG A 102 -17.17 21.76 29.10
C ARG A 102 -16.85 20.32 28.68
N ALA A 103 -17.51 19.37 29.34
CA ALA A 103 -17.44 17.96 28.99
C ALA A 103 -18.44 17.63 27.89
N PHE A 104 -18.00 16.81 26.93
CA PHE A 104 -18.76 16.28 25.82
C PHE A 104 -18.78 14.76 25.93
N PRO A 105 -19.97 14.11 25.90
CA PRO A 105 -20.04 12.66 25.93
C PRO A 105 -19.48 12.08 24.63
N THR A 106 -18.81 10.93 24.73
CA THR A 106 -18.36 10.14 23.59
C THR A 106 -18.76 8.68 23.80
N THR A 107 -18.86 7.89 22.72
CA THR A 107 -18.92 6.42 22.89
C THR A 107 -17.66 5.93 23.59
N ARG A 108 -17.70 4.76 24.22
CA ARG A 108 -16.50 4.19 24.87
C ARG A 108 -15.35 4.15 23.84
N LEU A 109 -14.21 4.73 24.22
CA LEU A 109 -13.00 4.70 23.40
C LEU A 109 -12.34 3.32 23.53
N SER A 110 -11.58 2.91 22.53
CA SER A 110 -10.91 1.61 22.55
C SER A 110 -9.87 1.55 23.67
N GLU A 111 -9.75 0.38 24.29
CA GLU A 111 -8.75 0.12 25.34
C GLU A 111 -7.42 -0.37 24.75
N ARG A 112 -7.29 -0.42 23.42
CA ARG A 112 -6.04 -0.71 22.70
C ARG A 112 -5.34 0.53 22.15
N GLY A 113 -6.08 1.63 22.03
CA GLY A 113 -5.57 2.89 21.52
C GLY A 113 -6.71 3.83 21.12
N TYR A 114 -6.52 5.14 21.24
CA TYR A 114 -7.48 6.14 20.81
C TYR A 114 -6.84 7.51 20.64
N GLY A 115 -7.38 8.30 19.72
CA GLY A 115 -6.96 9.68 19.53
C GLY A 115 -8.15 10.63 19.40
N LEU A 116 -7.94 11.90 19.72
CA LEU A 116 -8.87 12.98 19.44
C LEU A 116 -8.11 14.15 18.84
N ILE A 117 -8.64 14.70 17.75
CA ILE A 117 -8.07 15.86 17.05
C ILE A 117 -9.14 16.93 16.87
N VAL A 118 -8.83 18.16 17.26
CA VAL A 118 -9.73 19.32 17.16
C VAL A 118 -9.34 20.13 15.93
N ILE A 119 -10.25 20.25 14.97
CA ILE A 119 -10.05 20.97 13.71
C ILE A 119 -10.89 22.25 13.72
N ALA A 120 -10.26 23.38 13.40
CA ALA A 120 -10.94 24.67 13.24
C ALA A 120 -11.73 24.73 11.92
N PRO A 121 -12.67 25.67 11.76
CA PRO A 121 -13.37 25.90 10.48
C PRO A 121 -12.43 26.21 9.29
N SER A 122 -11.20 26.64 9.57
CA SER A 122 -10.14 26.84 8.57
C SER A 122 -9.52 25.54 8.04
N GLY A 123 -9.77 24.40 8.70
CA GLY A 123 -9.09 23.13 8.46
C GLY A 123 -7.81 22.91 9.27
N GLU A 124 -7.39 23.89 10.07
CA GLU A 124 -6.18 23.80 10.91
C GLU A 124 -6.42 22.96 12.17
N THR A 125 -5.44 22.13 12.54
CA THR A 125 -5.42 21.42 13.83
C THR A 125 -5.15 22.39 14.97
N VAL A 126 -6.10 22.45 15.91
CA VAL A 126 -6.08 23.36 17.07
C VAL A 126 -5.40 22.72 18.28
N ASP A 127 -5.76 21.46 18.56
CA ASP A 127 -5.18 20.65 19.62
C ASP A 127 -5.45 19.18 19.31
N ALA A 128 -4.65 18.28 19.87
CA ALA A 128 -4.83 16.85 19.70
C ALA A 128 -4.24 16.04 20.85
N LEU A 129 -4.74 14.81 20.99
CA LEU A 129 -4.24 13.81 21.91
C LEU A 129 -4.18 12.47 21.20
N ALA A 130 -3.06 11.78 21.35
CA ALA A 130 -2.86 10.41 20.88
C ALA A 130 -2.55 9.52 22.09
N VAL A 131 -3.39 8.52 22.36
CA VAL A 131 -3.21 7.55 23.44
C VAL A 131 -3.04 6.18 22.81
N TYR A 132 -1.80 5.74 22.65
CA TYR A 132 -1.47 4.51 21.94
C TYR A 132 -0.33 3.76 22.61
N SER A 133 -0.14 2.50 22.23
CA SER A 133 0.93 1.65 22.75
C SER A 133 2.30 2.30 22.52
N ASP A 134 3.13 2.31 23.57
CA ASP A 134 4.54 2.72 23.52
C ASP A 134 5.45 1.54 23.11
N ASP A 135 6.78 1.75 23.14
CA ASP A 135 7.83 0.75 22.86
C ASP A 135 7.52 -0.66 23.38
N PRO A 136 7.86 -1.73 22.63
CA PRO A 136 8.70 -1.73 21.42
C PRO A 136 7.95 -1.54 20.09
N ALA A 137 6.64 -1.31 20.11
CA ALA A 137 5.81 -1.19 18.91
C ALA A 137 4.93 0.08 18.98
N PRO A 138 5.53 1.28 18.86
CA PRO A 138 4.78 2.53 18.94
C PRO A 138 3.82 2.70 17.77
N THR A 139 2.59 3.15 18.03
CA THR A 139 1.60 3.47 16.99
C THR A 139 1.73 4.92 16.54
N THR A 140 2.08 5.13 15.26
CA THR A 140 2.15 6.48 14.68
C THR A 140 0.77 7.02 14.28
N SER A 141 0.11 7.83 15.10
CA SER A 141 -1.29 8.25 14.84
C SER A 141 -1.43 9.54 14.01
N GLU A 142 -2.44 9.57 13.13
CA GLU A 142 -2.90 10.79 12.43
C GLU A 142 -3.43 11.88 13.37
N CYS A 143 -3.89 11.51 14.55
CA CYS A 143 -4.34 12.49 15.52
C CYS A 143 -3.17 13.36 15.99
N GLY A 144 -1.92 12.86 15.93
CA GLY A 144 -0.72 13.62 16.29
C GLY A 144 -0.75 14.24 17.71
N GLY A 145 0.35 14.87 18.13
CA GLY A 145 0.42 15.63 19.39
C GLY A 145 1.23 14.97 20.50
N VAL A 146 0.67 14.88 21.72
CA VAL A 146 1.33 14.20 22.85
C VAL A 146 0.95 12.73 22.83
N GLU A 147 1.92 11.86 22.60
CA GLU A 147 1.76 10.41 22.67
C GLU A 147 1.79 9.95 24.13
N LEU A 148 0.66 9.41 24.58
CA LEU A 148 0.46 8.86 25.93
C LEU A 148 0.21 7.35 25.86
N PRO A 149 0.66 6.58 26.86
CA PRO A 149 0.48 5.14 26.85
C PRO A 149 -0.95 4.73 27.21
N VAL A 150 -1.42 3.58 26.73
CA VAL A 150 -2.77 3.06 27.00
C VAL A 150 -2.86 2.42 28.39
N THR A 151 -2.82 3.27 29.43
CA THR A 151 -2.61 2.78 30.81
C THR A 151 -3.67 3.22 31.81
N THR A 152 -4.75 3.86 31.36
CA THR A 152 -5.92 4.20 32.18
C THR A 152 -6.72 2.95 32.55
N ALA A 153 -7.12 2.81 33.81
CA ALA A 153 -7.97 1.72 34.28
C ALA A 153 -9.45 2.14 34.36
N ALA A 154 -10.30 1.51 33.54
CA ALA A 154 -11.74 1.74 33.55
C ALA A 154 -12.38 1.39 34.90
N ALA A 155 -11.88 0.37 35.61
CA ALA A 155 -12.32 -0.01 36.95
C ALA A 155 -12.15 1.12 37.99
N LEU A 156 -11.18 2.02 37.77
CA LEU A 156 -10.90 3.16 38.65
C LEU A 156 -11.57 4.45 38.17
N GLY A 157 -12.17 4.44 36.98
CA GLY A 157 -12.72 5.64 36.34
C GLY A 157 -11.63 6.65 36.03
N GLU A 158 -10.48 6.20 35.53
CA GLU A 158 -9.35 7.06 35.20
C GLU A 158 -9.50 7.75 33.83
N SER A 159 -8.89 8.93 33.72
CA SER A 159 -8.76 9.72 32.51
C SER A 159 -7.34 10.26 32.38
N TRP A 160 -6.99 10.68 31.17
CA TRP A 160 -5.85 11.57 30.95
C TRP A 160 -6.31 13.00 31.19
N GLN A 161 -5.59 13.73 32.05
CA GLN A 161 -5.88 15.10 32.43
C GLN A 161 -4.68 16.00 32.21
N ARG A 162 -4.91 17.17 31.63
CA ARG A 162 -3.87 18.16 31.37
C ARG A 162 -3.65 19.08 32.58
N ALA A 163 -2.40 19.26 32.99
CA ALA A 163 -1.97 20.15 34.07
C ALA A 163 -1.99 21.63 33.60
N GLY A 164 -3.20 22.19 33.46
CA GLY A 164 -3.43 23.52 32.89
C GLY A 164 -4.25 23.46 31.60
N ALA A 165 -4.82 24.61 31.19
CA ALA A 165 -5.76 24.69 30.08
C ALA A 165 -5.13 25.02 28.71
N SER A 166 -3.79 25.10 28.62
CA SER A 166 -3.05 25.42 27.40
C SER A 166 -2.55 24.16 26.67
N ALA A 167 -2.38 24.23 25.34
CA ALA A 167 -1.86 23.14 24.50
C ALA A 167 -0.45 22.61 24.88
N ASP A 168 0.32 23.33 25.71
CA ASP A 168 1.64 22.88 26.21
C ASP A 168 1.59 22.21 27.61
N GLY A 169 0.39 22.08 28.21
CA GLY A 169 0.25 21.53 29.56
C GLY A 169 0.61 20.05 29.62
N ARG A 170 1.29 19.60 30.69
CA ARG A 170 1.66 18.19 30.91
C ARG A 170 0.42 17.33 31.17
N TRP A 171 0.30 16.20 30.49
CA TRP A 171 -0.73 15.20 30.77
C TRP A 171 -0.37 14.31 31.96
N VAL A 172 -1.37 13.95 32.77
CA VAL A 172 -1.27 13.03 33.89
C VAL A 172 -2.49 12.10 33.93
N ARG A 173 -2.27 10.85 34.32
CA ARG A 173 -3.34 9.87 34.56
C ARG A 173 -3.95 10.12 35.94
N ALA A 174 -5.25 10.35 36.03
CA ALA A 174 -5.94 10.63 37.30
C ALA A 174 -7.40 10.14 37.26
N ILE A 175 -8.10 10.15 38.40
CA ILE A 175 -9.55 9.85 38.44
C ILE A 175 -10.30 10.97 37.71
N ALA A 176 -11.22 10.59 36.83
CA ALA A 176 -11.93 11.50 35.96
C ALA A 176 -12.78 12.55 36.70
N THR A 177 -12.73 13.80 36.20
CA THR A 177 -13.34 14.98 36.81
C THR A 177 -14.26 15.74 35.84
N PRO A 178 -15.33 15.13 35.29
CA PRO A 178 -16.18 15.77 34.30
C PRO A 178 -16.79 17.08 34.80
N GLY A 179 -16.49 18.19 34.14
CA GLY A 179 -16.87 19.57 34.47
C GLY A 179 -16.13 20.15 35.68
N GLY A 180 -15.17 19.42 36.25
CA GLY A 180 -14.39 19.78 37.42
C GLY A 180 -13.03 20.37 37.09
N SER A 181 -12.26 20.68 38.13
CA SER A 181 -10.84 21.02 37.97
C SER A 181 -10.01 19.74 37.97
N ASN A 182 -9.10 19.61 37.01
CA ASN A 182 -8.16 18.48 36.95
C ASN A 182 -7.37 18.37 38.26
N VAL A 183 -7.32 17.16 38.81
CA VAL A 183 -6.59 16.86 40.05
C VAL A 183 -5.36 16.06 39.69
N LEU A 184 -4.17 16.62 39.92
CA LEU A 184 -2.92 15.90 39.70
C LEU A 184 -2.87 14.66 40.59
N ALA A 185 -2.56 13.51 40.00
CA ALA A 185 -2.50 12.26 40.71
C ALA A 185 -1.47 12.31 41.85
N VAL A 186 -1.86 11.82 43.03
CA VAL A 186 -0.94 11.49 44.11
C VAL A 186 -0.93 9.96 44.18
N ALA A 187 0.18 9.34 43.77
CA ALA A 187 0.38 7.91 43.97
C ALA A 187 0.38 7.58 45.46
N GLY A 188 -0.09 6.39 45.84
CA GLY A 188 0.11 5.90 47.21
C GLY A 188 1.60 5.76 47.50
N ASP A 189 2.05 6.14 48.69
CA ASP A 189 3.44 5.96 49.16
C ASP A 189 3.56 4.70 50.04
N GLU A 190 2.66 3.74 49.82
CA GLU A 190 2.60 2.50 50.58
C GLU A 190 3.71 1.54 50.14
N PRO A 191 4.35 0.82 51.06
CA PRO A 191 5.53 0.01 50.75
C PRO A 191 5.21 -1.38 50.18
N VAL A 192 3.94 -1.71 49.98
CA VAL A 192 3.52 -3.01 49.43
C VAL A 192 3.64 -3.00 47.92
N ARG A 193 4.25 -4.04 47.36
CA ARG A 193 4.52 -4.15 45.91
C ARG A 193 4.26 -5.56 45.40
N VAL A 194 4.01 -5.68 44.11
CA VAL A 194 4.05 -6.94 43.38
C VAL A 194 5.52 -7.36 43.27
N SER A 195 5.85 -8.48 43.90
CA SER A 195 7.21 -9.01 43.97
C SER A 195 7.48 -10.10 42.95
N GLU A 196 6.47 -10.89 42.58
CA GLU A 196 6.60 -11.98 41.63
C GLU A 196 5.27 -12.20 40.87
N ILE A 197 5.35 -12.54 39.58
CA ILE A 197 4.18 -12.84 38.75
C ILE A 197 4.49 -13.89 37.67
N ALA A 198 3.56 -14.82 37.47
CA ALA A 198 3.56 -15.75 36.33
C ALA A 198 2.12 -16.05 35.91
N ALA A 199 1.83 -15.98 34.60
CA ALA A 199 0.49 -16.26 34.06
C ALA A 199 0.20 -17.74 33.80
N ALA A 200 1.19 -18.62 33.95
CA ALA A 200 1.03 -20.06 33.88
C ALA A 200 2.24 -20.74 34.53
N GLY A 201 2.22 -22.06 34.59
CA GLY A 201 3.30 -22.86 35.17
C GLY A 201 3.31 -24.31 34.70
N PRO A 202 4.20 -25.15 35.26
CA PRO A 202 4.39 -26.52 34.81
C PRO A 202 3.15 -27.41 34.99
N ALA A 203 2.21 -27.04 35.86
CA ALA A 203 0.96 -27.79 36.05
C ALA A 203 -0.15 -27.41 35.05
N GLY A 204 0.05 -26.39 34.21
CA GLY A 204 -0.91 -25.98 33.19
C GLY A 204 -1.04 -24.46 33.02
N ARG A 205 -1.88 -24.05 32.07
CA ARG A 205 -2.21 -22.62 31.84
C ARG A 205 -2.91 -21.94 33.02
N SER A 206 -3.51 -22.72 33.93
CA SER A 206 -4.12 -22.18 35.16
C SER A 206 -3.22 -22.26 36.39
N ASP A 207 -1.96 -22.67 36.23
CA ASP A 207 -0.93 -22.69 37.27
C ASP A 207 -0.26 -21.31 37.42
N ASP A 208 -1.10 -20.27 37.50
CA ASP A 208 -0.71 -18.87 37.56
C ASP A 208 -0.71 -18.34 39.00
N PHE A 209 0.12 -17.33 39.28
CA PHE A 209 0.14 -16.69 40.59
C PHE A 209 0.72 -15.27 40.57
N VAL A 210 0.44 -14.56 41.67
CA VAL A 210 0.92 -13.22 41.97
C VAL A 210 1.39 -13.21 43.42
N GLU A 211 2.55 -12.63 43.69
CA GLU A 211 3.06 -12.48 45.05
C GLU A 211 3.19 -11.01 45.42
N LEU A 212 2.61 -10.63 46.55
CA LEU A 212 2.79 -9.32 47.17
C LEU A 212 3.85 -9.38 48.25
N GLU A 213 4.68 -8.34 48.35
CA GLU A 213 5.69 -8.18 49.39
C GLU A 213 5.56 -6.81 50.05
N ASN A 214 5.64 -6.76 51.38
CA ASN A 214 5.83 -5.50 52.10
C ASN A 214 7.33 -5.16 52.18
N ALA A 215 7.77 -4.22 51.35
CA ALA A 215 9.15 -3.78 51.28
C ALA A 215 9.55 -2.77 52.37
N GLY A 216 8.59 -2.36 53.19
CA GLY A 216 8.70 -1.25 54.11
C GLY A 216 9.06 -1.70 55.53
N PRO A 217 9.37 -0.73 56.41
CA PRO A 217 9.74 -1.02 57.80
C PRO A 217 8.53 -1.18 58.73
N VAL A 218 7.31 -0.98 58.26
CA VAL A 218 6.07 -0.98 59.08
C VAL A 218 5.10 -2.06 58.62
N VAL A 219 4.24 -2.53 59.54
CA VAL A 219 3.12 -3.43 59.19
C VAL A 219 2.08 -2.64 58.41
N VAL A 220 1.56 -3.21 57.32
CA VAL A 220 0.52 -2.62 56.48
C VAL A 220 -0.78 -3.42 56.64
N ASP A 221 -1.89 -2.71 56.83
CA ASP A 221 -3.24 -3.26 56.87
C ASP A 221 -3.85 -3.16 55.47
N LEU A 222 -4.28 -4.30 54.92
CA LEU A 222 -4.85 -4.39 53.59
C LEU A 222 -6.38 -4.31 53.58
N ASP A 223 -7.06 -4.05 54.70
CA ASP A 223 -8.53 -4.00 54.74
C ASP A 223 -9.10 -3.09 53.65
N GLY A 224 -9.98 -3.65 52.79
CA GLY A 224 -10.61 -2.94 51.69
C GLY A 224 -9.72 -2.70 50.46
N TRP A 225 -8.45 -3.11 50.49
CA TRP A 225 -7.59 -3.12 49.30
C TRP A 225 -8.13 -4.08 48.25
N ARG A 226 -7.80 -3.83 46.99
CA ARG A 226 -8.30 -4.57 45.84
C ARG A 226 -7.17 -4.97 44.92
N LEU A 227 -7.20 -6.20 44.45
CA LEU A 227 -6.35 -6.69 43.37
C LEU A 227 -7.19 -6.82 42.11
N TYR A 228 -6.80 -6.11 41.05
CA TYR A 228 -7.35 -6.30 39.71
C TYR A 228 -6.33 -7.04 38.85
N ARG A 229 -6.80 -7.85 37.90
CA ARG A 229 -5.98 -8.31 36.78
C ARG A 229 -6.15 -7.40 35.56
N CYS A 230 -5.19 -7.44 34.65
CA CYS A 230 -5.41 -7.00 33.28
C CYS A 230 -5.93 -8.18 32.43
N THR A 231 -6.83 -7.89 31.50
CA THR A 231 -7.37 -8.86 30.54
C THR A 231 -6.35 -9.16 29.44
N ALA A 232 -6.67 -10.12 28.57
CA ALA A 232 -5.90 -10.42 27.36
C ALA A 232 -5.80 -9.24 26.36
N THR A 233 -6.56 -8.16 26.57
CA THR A 233 -6.46 -6.92 25.79
C THR A 233 -5.73 -5.81 26.55
N GLY A 234 -5.09 -6.11 27.68
CA GLY A 234 -4.41 -5.14 28.54
C GLY A 234 -5.34 -4.30 29.41
N ALA A 235 -6.67 -4.46 29.30
CA ALA A 235 -7.64 -3.64 30.00
C ALA A 235 -7.85 -4.06 31.46
N ALA A 236 -8.24 -3.12 32.33
CA ALA A 236 -8.65 -3.38 33.71
C ALA A 236 -10.08 -2.87 33.96
N PRO A 237 -11.11 -3.56 33.44
CA PRO A 237 -12.50 -3.21 33.71
C PRO A 237 -12.96 -3.73 35.09
N SER A 238 -14.14 -3.31 35.56
CA SER A 238 -14.61 -3.62 36.91
C SER A 238 -14.74 -5.13 37.19
N GLU A 239 -15.08 -5.92 36.17
CA GLU A 239 -15.17 -7.38 36.18
C GLU A 239 -13.80 -8.08 36.28
N ALA A 240 -12.70 -7.35 36.11
CA ALA A 240 -11.35 -7.88 36.27
C ALA A 240 -10.86 -7.86 37.73
N LEU A 241 -11.73 -7.51 38.68
CA LEU A 241 -11.45 -7.62 40.11
C LEU A 241 -11.20 -9.09 40.49
N GLN A 242 -10.00 -9.37 41.00
CA GLN A 242 -9.59 -10.69 41.46
C GLN A 242 -9.90 -10.92 42.93
N HIS A 243 -9.64 -9.92 43.77
CA HIS A 243 -9.76 -10.07 45.22
C HIS A 243 -10.01 -8.74 45.93
N VAL A 244 -10.75 -8.82 47.05
CA VAL A 244 -10.92 -7.74 48.03
C VAL A 244 -10.40 -8.25 49.35
N PHE A 245 -9.36 -7.60 49.89
CA PHE A 245 -8.76 -7.98 51.16
C PHE A 245 -9.65 -7.53 52.32
N ASP A 246 -9.71 -8.34 53.38
CA ASP A 246 -10.46 -8.03 54.60
C ASP A 246 -9.53 -7.63 55.75
N ALA A 247 -10.11 -7.21 56.88
CA ALA A 247 -9.39 -6.77 58.07
C ALA A 247 -8.46 -7.83 58.72
N SER A 248 -8.44 -9.08 58.24
CA SER A 248 -7.48 -10.08 58.67
C SER A 248 -6.19 -10.08 57.85
N ALA A 249 -6.18 -9.41 56.69
CA ALA A 249 -5.02 -9.31 55.81
C ALA A 249 -4.08 -8.19 56.27
N THR A 250 -3.01 -8.57 56.98
CA THR A 250 -1.91 -7.66 57.35
C THR A 250 -0.59 -8.22 56.85
N LEU A 251 0.28 -7.38 56.26
CA LEU A 251 1.65 -7.77 55.90
C LEU A 251 2.68 -7.07 56.80
N ARG A 252 3.51 -7.85 57.47
CA ARG A 252 4.67 -7.38 58.23
C ARG A 252 5.84 -7.04 57.30
N PRO A 253 6.83 -6.26 57.77
CA PRO A 253 8.06 -6.00 57.02
C PRO A 253 8.71 -7.28 56.49
N GLY A 254 8.89 -7.36 55.16
CA GLY A 254 9.46 -8.51 54.46
C GLY A 254 8.55 -9.73 54.35
N GLU A 255 7.31 -9.68 54.85
CA GLU A 255 6.32 -10.73 54.67
C GLU A 255 5.81 -10.73 53.22
N ARG A 256 5.42 -11.92 52.76
CA ARG A 256 4.94 -12.19 51.42
C ARG A 256 3.57 -12.82 51.49
N LEU A 257 2.73 -12.50 50.51
CA LEU A 257 1.38 -13.04 50.37
C LEU A 257 1.22 -13.57 48.95
N VAL A 258 1.00 -14.87 48.84
CA VAL A 258 0.86 -15.59 47.58
C VAL A 258 -0.62 -15.71 47.21
N ILE A 259 -0.94 -15.25 46.00
CA ILE A 259 -2.27 -15.26 45.42
C ILE A 259 -2.24 -16.21 44.24
N GLY A 260 -2.76 -17.42 44.42
CA GLY A 260 -2.73 -18.48 43.43
C GLY A 260 -4.00 -18.52 42.59
N GLY A 261 -3.83 -18.74 41.29
CA GLY A 261 -4.91 -19.01 40.35
C GLY A 261 -5.65 -20.33 40.63
N PRO A 262 -6.68 -20.63 39.82
CA PRO A 262 -7.54 -21.79 40.02
C PRO A 262 -6.81 -23.14 39.88
N GLY A 263 -5.73 -23.19 39.09
CA GLY A 263 -4.89 -24.38 38.91
C GLY A 263 -3.54 -24.33 39.62
N PHE A 264 -3.26 -23.29 40.41
CA PHE A 264 -1.95 -23.12 41.05
C PHE A 264 -1.60 -24.30 41.95
N ALA A 265 -0.46 -24.93 41.70
CA ALA A 265 -0.13 -26.22 42.27
C ALA A 265 0.45 -26.17 43.69
N GLU A 266 0.92 -25.00 44.13
CA GLU A 266 1.63 -24.81 45.41
C GLU A 266 0.73 -24.15 46.47
N ASP A 267 1.26 -23.94 47.69
CA ASP A 267 0.51 -23.31 48.77
C ASP A 267 0.28 -21.81 48.45
N ALA A 268 -0.96 -21.36 48.61
CA ALA A 268 -1.33 -19.95 48.43
C ALA A 268 -2.12 -19.46 49.63
N ASP A 269 -1.89 -18.22 50.02
CA ASP A 269 -2.64 -17.54 51.09
C ASP A 269 -4.05 -17.16 50.61
N VAL A 270 -4.16 -16.78 49.33
CA VAL A 270 -5.42 -16.45 48.66
C VAL A 270 -5.55 -17.26 47.39
N ARG A 271 -6.77 -17.73 47.10
CA ARG A 271 -7.11 -18.39 45.83
C ARG A 271 -8.13 -17.56 45.06
N VAL A 272 -7.89 -17.40 43.76
CA VAL A 272 -8.77 -16.67 42.85
C VAL A 272 -9.37 -17.59 41.80
N GLU A 273 -10.53 -17.21 41.25
CA GLU A 273 -11.30 -18.07 40.34
C GLU A 273 -10.88 -17.94 38.88
N THR A 274 -10.24 -16.83 38.51
CA THR A 274 -9.88 -16.53 37.12
C THR A 274 -8.37 -16.42 36.98
N SER A 275 -7.79 -17.18 36.06
CA SER A 275 -6.37 -17.07 35.73
C SER A 275 -6.02 -15.74 35.07
N LEU A 276 -4.74 -15.36 35.18
CA LEU A 276 -4.11 -14.41 34.27
C LEU A 276 -4.14 -14.95 32.83
N ALA A 277 -4.01 -14.06 31.84
CA ALA A 277 -3.99 -14.44 30.43
C ALA A 277 -2.55 -14.58 29.90
N ASP A 278 -2.22 -15.67 29.23
CA ASP A 278 -0.85 -15.97 28.81
C ASP A 278 -0.19 -14.84 27.96
N PRO A 279 -0.78 -14.36 26.85
CA PRO A 279 -0.08 -13.44 25.93
C PRO A 279 0.01 -12.00 26.44
N VAL A 280 -1.03 -11.53 27.14
CA VAL A 280 -1.10 -10.18 27.71
C VAL A 280 -1.78 -10.28 29.07
N HIS A 281 -1.07 -9.89 30.13
CA HIS A 281 -1.58 -9.92 31.50
C HIS A 281 -0.97 -8.83 32.35
N GLY A 282 -1.40 -8.78 33.59
CA GLY A 282 -0.85 -7.90 34.60
C GLY A 282 -1.72 -7.89 35.82
N VAL A 283 -1.26 -7.18 36.84
CA VAL A 283 -2.04 -6.90 38.04
C VAL A 283 -1.91 -5.46 38.47
N LEU A 284 -2.98 -4.96 39.07
CA LEU A 284 -3.06 -3.63 39.64
C LEU A 284 -3.54 -3.74 41.08
N LEU A 285 -2.67 -3.36 42.01
CA LEU A 285 -2.97 -3.27 43.44
C LEU A 285 -3.46 -1.88 43.79
N VAL A 286 -4.59 -1.83 44.48
CA VAL A 286 -5.33 -0.59 44.76
C VAL A 286 -5.69 -0.54 46.24
N ASP A 287 -5.46 0.61 46.89
CA ASP A 287 -5.83 0.82 48.29
C ASP A 287 -7.36 0.91 48.49
N ALA A 288 -7.77 1.01 49.76
CA ALA A 288 -9.18 1.14 50.13
C ALA A 288 -9.86 2.41 49.55
N ASP A 289 -9.09 3.47 49.31
CA ASP A 289 -9.59 4.73 48.75
C ASP A 289 -9.66 4.72 47.21
N GLY A 290 -9.11 3.70 46.56
CA GLY A 290 -9.06 3.60 45.09
C GLY A 290 -7.81 4.17 44.46
N ARG A 291 -6.74 4.43 45.23
CA ARG A 291 -5.44 4.85 44.69
C ARG A 291 -4.61 3.64 44.30
N ARG A 292 -3.88 3.77 43.19
CA ARG A 292 -2.89 2.77 42.78
C ARG A 292 -1.76 2.71 43.80
N VAL A 293 -1.45 1.50 44.25
CA VAL A 293 -0.32 1.21 45.14
C VAL A 293 0.85 0.69 44.31
N ASP A 294 0.65 -0.37 43.55
CA ASP A 294 1.63 -0.90 42.60
C ASP A 294 0.92 -1.58 41.42
N GLY A 295 1.63 -1.74 40.31
CA GLY A 295 1.11 -2.39 39.12
C GLY A 295 2.22 -2.93 38.23
N VAL A 296 1.96 -4.10 37.65
CA VAL A 296 2.87 -4.79 36.71
C VAL A 296 2.06 -5.18 35.48
N GLY A 297 2.47 -4.68 34.32
CA GLY A 297 1.96 -5.12 33.02
C GLY A 297 2.96 -6.05 32.34
N VAL A 298 2.47 -7.12 31.73
CA VAL A 298 3.24 -8.09 30.95
C VAL A 298 2.58 -8.22 29.57
N SER A 299 3.28 -7.74 28.54
CA SER A 299 2.82 -7.73 27.16
C SER A 299 4.02 -7.52 26.23
N SER A 300 4.02 -8.22 25.10
CA SER A 300 5.07 -8.08 24.08
C SER A 300 4.80 -6.94 23.09
N ARG A 301 3.58 -6.39 23.08
CA ARG A 301 3.16 -5.37 22.11
C ARG A 301 2.32 -4.28 22.77
N GLU A 302 1.09 -4.62 23.15
CA GLU A 302 0.12 -3.65 23.66
C GLU A 302 0.48 -3.13 25.05
N ASP A 303 0.18 -1.86 25.30
CA ASP A 303 0.16 -1.34 26.66
C ASP A 303 -1.01 -1.92 27.47
N THR A 304 -0.91 -1.83 28.78
CA THR A 304 -1.88 -2.36 29.74
C THR A 304 -2.21 -1.33 30.82
N ALA A 305 -3.45 -1.36 31.29
CA ALA A 305 -3.91 -0.57 32.42
C ALA A 305 -3.15 -0.88 33.73
N CYS A 306 -2.42 -2.00 33.79
CA CYS A 306 -1.64 -2.43 34.95
C CYS A 306 -0.24 -1.79 35.01
N GLN A 307 0.20 -1.10 33.96
CA GLN A 307 1.52 -0.44 33.95
C GLN A 307 1.62 0.74 34.92
N THR A 308 2.80 0.84 35.52
CA THR A 308 3.21 1.99 36.34
C THR A 308 4.07 2.90 35.48
N GLY A 309 3.46 3.90 34.86
CA GLY A 309 4.15 4.76 33.88
C GLY A 309 4.14 4.12 32.49
N ARG A 310 5.31 4.01 31.86
CA ARG A 310 5.49 3.44 30.51
C ARG A 310 6.09 2.03 30.50
N ASP A 311 6.64 1.58 31.62
CA ASP A 311 7.35 0.29 31.66
C ASP A 311 6.39 -0.91 31.61
N LYS A 312 6.65 -1.88 30.73
CA LYS A 312 6.01 -3.20 30.68
C LYS A 312 7.04 -4.32 30.52
N LEU A 313 6.70 -5.51 31.03
CA LEU A 313 7.51 -6.72 30.87
C LEU A 313 7.10 -7.45 29.60
N THR A 314 8.02 -8.14 28.93
CA THR A 314 7.70 -8.93 27.73
C THR A 314 7.05 -10.26 28.12
N SER A 315 6.08 -10.73 27.33
CA SER A 315 5.44 -12.03 27.58
C SER A 315 6.26 -13.17 26.97
N THR A 316 7.37 -13.51 27.63
CA THR A 316 8.39 -14.45 27.12
C THR A 316 8.81 -15.51 28.14
N LEU A 317 8.05 -15.69 29.23
CA LEU A 317 8.34 -16.69 30.25
C LEU A 317 8.21 -18.11 29.69
N ASP A 318 9.12 -19.01 30.06
CA ASP A 318 8.95 -20.44 29.81
C ASP A 318 8.23 -21.13 30.95
N TYR A 319 6.90 -21.16 30.84
CA TYR A 319 6.02 -21.81 31.80
C TYR A 319 6.33 -23.30 32.00
N ARG A 320 6.91 -23.98 30.99
CA ARG A 320 7.32 -25.38 31.08
C ARG A 320 8.35 -25.61 32.17
N THR A 321 9.28 -24.66 32.35
CA THR A 321 10.37 -24.77 33.33
C THR A 321 10.07 -24.05 34.66
N GLY A 322 8.87 -23.50 34.79
CA GLY A 322 8.41 -22.81 36.00
C GLY A 322 9.06 -21.44 36.17
N GLU A 323 9.20 -20.69 35.09
CA GLU A 323 9.69 -19.31 35.15
C GLU A 323 8.63 -18.31 35.60
N SER A 324 9.10 -17.25 36.24
CA SER A 324 8.31 -16.09 36.65
C SER A 324 9.10 -14.80 36.48
N TRP A 325 8.39 -13.69 36.45
CA TRP A 325 8.98 -12.36 36.56
C TRP A 325 9.15 -12.00 38.04
N GLN A 326 10.39 -11.77 38.47
CA GLN A 326 10.73 -11.46 39.85
C GLN A 326 11.34 -10.07 39.98
N ARG A 327 10.74 -9.24 40.83
CA ARG A 327 11.22 -7.89 41.13
C ARG A 327 12.57 -7.94 41.87
N GLN A 328 13.52 -7.16 41.40
CA GLN A 328 14.88 -7.07 41.92
C GLN A 328 15.02 -5.90 42.92
N ALA A 329 16.15 -5.85 43.63
CA ALA A 329 16.38 -4.84 44.67
C ALA A 329 16.45 -3.40 44.13
N ASP A 330 16.75 -3.22 42.84
CA ASP A 330 16.74 -1.93 42.14
C ASP A 330 15.34 -1.51 41.64
N GLY A 331 14.32 -2.36 41.85
CA GLY A 331 12.95 -2.15 41.43
C GLY A 331 12.62 -2.71 40.04
N GLY A 332 13.63 -3.10 39.25
CA GLY A 332 13.46 -3.76 37.95
C GLY A 332 12.96 -5.21 38.10
N PHE A 333 12.72 -5.90 36.98
CA PHE A 333 12.31 -7.30 36.98
C PHE A 333 13.32 -8.16 36.23
N ALA A 334 13.45 -9.42 36.67
CA ALA A 334 14.25 -10.43 35.98
C ALA A 334 13.47 -11.74 35.88
N ILE A 335 13.74 -12.51 34.83
CA ILE A 335 13.24 -13.88 34.68
C ILE A 335 14.09 -14.80 35.56
N ALA A 336 13.41 -15.61 36.38
CA ALA A 336 14.02 -16.65 37.21
C ALA A 336 13.03 -17.81 37.45
N SER A 337 13.50 -18.91 38.01
CA SER A 337 12.63 -19.99 38.48
C SER A 337 11.76 -19.50 39.63
N ARG A 338 10.48 -19.87 39.62
CA ARG A 338 9.48 -19.34 40.55
C ARG A 338 9.77 -19.62 42.03
N THR A 339 9.46 -18.67 42.90
CA THR A 339 9.77 -18.70 44.34
C THR A 339 8.57 -18.33 45.24
N PRO A 340 7.36 -18.89 45.05
CA PRO A 340 6.19 -18.51 45.84
C PRO A 340 6.43 -18.72 47.35
N GLY A 341 6.24 -17.66 48.13
CA GLY A 341 6.44 -17.61 49.58
C GLY A 341 7.89 -17.47 50.03
N ALA A 342 8.85 -17.38 49.09
CA ALA A 342 10.28 -17.30 49.36
C ALA A 342 10.90 -16.01 48.78
N PRO A 343 12.08 -15.58 49.25
CA PRO A 343 12.76 -14.43 48.67
C PRO A 343 13.11 -14.64 47.18
N ASN A 344 12.89 -13.59 46.38
CA ASN A 344 13.27 -13.56 44.96
C ASN A 344 14.75 -13.90 44.75
N ALA A 345 15.07 -14.48 43.60
CA ALA A 345 16.43 -14.84 43.24
C ALA A 345 17.35 -13.61 43.11
N GLU A 346 18.52 -13.64 43.75
CA GLU A 346 19.51 -12.54 43.73
C GLU A 346 20.26 -12.37 42.38
N ARG A 347 20.12 -13.33 41.44
CA ARG A 347 20.71 -13.27 40.09
C ARG A 347 19.81 -14.00 39.10
N SER A 348 19.63 -13.46 37.90
CA SER A 348 19.11 -14.18 36.74
C SER A 348 20.10 -15.31 36.38
N ARG A 349 19.91 -16.49 36.95
CA ARG A 349 20.73 -17.69 36.71
C ARG A 349 19.89 -18.97 36.71
N SER A 350 18.70 -18.94 36.12
CA SER A 350 18.15 -20.18 35.60
C SER A 350 18.96 -20.55 34.35
N ALA A 351 19.20 -21.84 34.12
CA ALA A 351 19.59 -22.30 32.77
C ALA A 351 18.51 -21.94 31.73
N ALA A 352 17.28 -21.64 32.20
CA ALA A 352 16.11 -21.19 31.45
C ALA A 352 16.17 -19.70 31.00
N SER A 353 17.07 -18.87 31.56
CA SER A 353 17.37 -17.54 30.99
C SER A 353 18.01 -17.61 29.59
N SER A 354 18.34 -18.83 29.12
CA SER A 354 18.75 -19.15 27.75
C SER A 354 17.68 -18.82 26.69
N ILE A 355 16.41 -18.73 27.10
CA ILE A 355 15.29 -18.50 26.18
C ILE A 355 15.22 -17.04 25.75
N ALA A 356 15.43 -16.12 26.69
CA ALA A 356 15.47 -14.68 26.42
C ALA A 356 16.84 -14.20 25.89
N THR A 357 17.85 -15.07 25.80
CA THR A 357 19.15 -14.70 25.23
C THR A 357 19.15 -14.91 23.72
N ALA A 358 19.69 -13.92 23.01
CA ALA A 358 19.90 -14.02 21.57
C ALA A 358 20.73 -15.26 21.24
N PHE A 359 20.21 -16.09 20.35
CA PHE A 359 20.88 -17.29 19.89
C PHE A 359 21.87 -16.96 18.77
N ALA A 360 23.06 -17.56 18.82
CA ALA A 360 24.08 -17.38 17.80
C ALA A 360 24.70 -18.74 17.46
N TYR A 361 24.97 -18.94 16.17
CA TYR A 361 25.66 -20.12 15.69
C TYR A 361 27.19 -19.95 15.82
N ASP A 362 27.89 -21.07 16.04
CA ASP A 362 29.32 -21.17 15.74
C ASP A 362 29.54 -21.15 14.22
N ASP A 363 30.76 -20.82 13.75
CA ASP A 363 31.12 -20.72 12.32
C ASP A 363 30.72 -21.94 11.46
N ARG A 364 30.56 -23.12 12.09
CA ARG A 364 29.86 -24.29 11.53
C ARG A 364 29.08 -24.99 12.64
N PRO A 365 27.75 -24.90 12.67
CA PRO A 365 26.97 -25.64 13.64
C PRO A 365 27.13 -27.14 13.42
N GLY A 366 27.20 -27.89 14.53
CA GLY A 366 27.19 -29.35 14.48
C GLY A 366 25.83 -29.87 14.03
N LEU A 367 24.79 -29.61 14.82
CA LEU A 367 23.42 -30.02 14.53
C LEU A 367 22.49 -28.81 14.44
N ALA A 368 21.53 -28.84 13.51
CA ALA A 368 20.47 -27.84 13.36
C ALA A 368 19.25 -28.44 12.68
N VAL A 369 18.11 -27.75 12.75
CA VAL A 369 16.90 -28.06 11.95
C VAL A 369 17.22 -27.84 10.47
N SER A 370 17.15 -28.87 9.64
CA SER A 370 17.38 -28.78 8.19
C SER A 370 16.12 -28.49 7.40
N GLU A 371 14.98 -29.03 7.85
CA GLU A 371 13.71 -28.94 7.12
C GLU A 371 12.54 -28.94 8.12
N ILE A 372 11.52 -28.11 7.86
CA ILE A 372 10.28 -28.07 8.62
C ILE A 372 9.07 -27.96 7.69
N ALA A 373 8.04 -28.74 8.00
CA ALA A 373 6.77 -28.75 7.27
C ALA A 373 5.59 -28.66 8.23
N THR A 374 4.66 -27.74 7.96
CA THR A 374 3.49 -27.43 8.81
C THR A 374 2.18 -27.68 8.07
N ASP A 375 2.15 -28.59 7.09
CA ASP A 375 0.96 -28.72 6.24
C ASP A 375 -0.26 -29.14 7.06
N PRO A 376 -1.41 -28.46 6.83
CA PRO A 376 -2.70 -28.95 7.29
C PRO A 376 -3.10 -30.18 6.47
N GLU A 377 -4.24 -30.76 6.80
CA GLU A 377 -4.86 -31.76 5.93
C GLU A 377 -5.46 -31.05 4.70
N ILE A 378 -5.06 -31.50 3.49
CA ILE A 378 -5.53 -30.98 2.21
C ILE A 378 -6.09 -32.14 1.40
N ASP A 379 -7.34 -32.02 0.95
CA ASP A 379 -8.04 -33.08 0.23
C ASP A 379 -7.26 -33.53 -1.02
N GLY A 380 -6.96 -34.84 -1.09
CA GLY A 380 -6.26 -35.44 -2.24
C GLY A 380 -4.74 -35.26 -2.25
N MET A 381 -4.15 -34.64 -1.22
CA MET A 381 -2.72 -34.35 -1.14
C MET A 381 -2.06 -35.05 0.06
N PRO A 382 -0.82 -35.58 -0.08
CA PRO A 382 -0.09 -36.11 1.06
C PRO A 382 0.24 -35.01 2.07
N ARG A 383 -0.21 -35.17 3.32
CA ARG A 383 0.09 -34.24 4.41
C ARG A 383 1.57 -34.31 4.80
N ARG A 384 2.31 -33.20 4.66
CA ARG A 384 3.70 -33.06 5.14
C ARG A 384 3.71 -32.28 6.46
N ASN A 385 3.87 -32.99 7.56
CA ASN A 385 3.98 -32.38 8.87
C ASN A 385 5.11 -33.09 9.60
N PHE A 386 6.29 -32.47 9.63
CA PHE A 386 7.50 -33.06 10.19
C PHE A 386 8.56 -31.99 10.49
N VAL A 387 9.55 -32.40 11.27
CA VAL A 387 10.78 -31.66 11.58
C VAL A 387 11.97 -32.57 11.30
N GLU A 388 12.95 -32.07 10.57
CA GLU A 388 14.20 -32.77 10.32
C GLU A 388 15.37 -32.05 10.98
N LEU A 389 16.22 -32.81 11.68
CA LEU A 389 17.52 -32.37 12.15
C LEU A 389 18.60 -32.94 11.24
N ALA A 390 19.65 -32.17 10.97
CA ALA A 390 20.81 -32.64 10.25
C ALA A 390 22.11 -32.28 10.94
N ASN A 391 23.12 -33.14 10.74
CA ASN A 391 24.48 -32.87 11.16
C ASN A 391 25.27 -32.17 10.04
N PHE A 392 25.41 -30.84 10.17
CA PHE A 392 26.22 -30.00 9.27
C PHE A 392 27.71 -30.00 9.63
N GLY A 393 28.07 -30.69 10.74
CA GLY A 393 29.42 -30.82 11.24
C GLY A 393 30.22 -31.94 10.56
N ALA A 394 31.54 -31.93 10.80
CA ALA A 394 32.46 -32.94 10.26
C ALA A 394 32.68 -34.15 11.18
N ARG A 395 31.91 -34.28 12.26
CA ARG A 395 32.07 -35.34 13.27
C ARG A 395 30.72 -35.93 13.62
N GLU A 396 30.72 -37.19 14.05
CA GLU A 396 29.55 -37.84 14.61
C GLU A 396 29.04 -37.09 15.85
N VAL A 397 27.72 -37.00 15.98
CA VAL A 397 27.03 -36.38 17.12
C VAL A 397 26.06 -37.41 17.71
N ASP A 398 26.21 -37.71 19.00
CA ASP A 398 25.24 -38.51 19.74
C ASP A 398 24.08 -37.60 20.17
N ILE A 399 22.90 -37.88 19.62
CA ILE A 399 21.68 -37.12 19.89
C ILE A 399 20.72 -37.88 20.81
N SER A 400 21.18 -38.94 21.46
CA SER A 400 20.37 -39.73 22.40
C SER A 400 19.78 -38.85 23.51
N GLY A 401 18.45 -38.96 23.71
CA GLY A 401 17.76 -38.23 24.76
C GLY A 401 17.58 -36.73 24.51
N TRP A 402 17.94 -36.24 23.31
CA TRP A 402 17.58 -34.90 22.88
C TRP A 402 16.06 -34.78 22.74
N THR A 403 15.55 -33.56 22.88
CA THR A 403 14.12 -33.28 22.90
C THR A 403 13.76 -32.18 21.91
N LEU A 404 12.70 -32.41 21.14
CA LEU A 404 12.01 -31.37 20.38
C LEU A 404 10.78 -30.94 21.18
N VAL A 405 10.59 -29.63 21.30
CA VAL A 405 9.42 -29.01 21.92
C VAL A 405 8.78 -28.08 20.91
N ALA A 406 7.50 -28.26 20.61
CA ALA A 406 6.79 -27.37 19.71
C ALA A 406 6.41 -26.06 20.42
N CYS A 407 6.43 -24.96 19.67
CA CYS A 407 5.74 -23.73 20.04
C CYS A 407 4.39 -23.67 19.32
N GLY A 408 3.32 -23.35 20.05
CA GLY A 408 1.97 -23.24 19.50
C GLY A 408 1.76 -21.92 18.75
N ALA A 409 0.60 -21.75 18.12
CA ALA A 409 0.23 -20.53 17.39
C ALA A 409 0.22 -19.26 18.26
N ASP A 410 0.15 -19.41 19.59
CA ASP A 410 0.29 -18.33 20.57
C ASP A 410 1.77 -17.96 20.87
N GLY A 411 2.72 -18.60 20.19
CA GLY A 411 4.15 -18.37 20.33
C GLY A 411 4.80 -19.14 21.48
N PHE A 412 4.06 -19.59 22.49
CA PHE A 412 4.64 -20.24 23.67
C PHE A 412 5.08 -21.68 23.42
N ARG A 413 6.11 -22.13 24.14
CA ARG A 413 6.51 -23.54 24.18
C ARG A 413 5.40 -24.38 24.82
N ARG A 414 5.11 -25.53 24.20
CA ARG A 414 4.20 -26.52 24.75
C ARG A 414 4.73 -27.15 26.04
N LEU A 415 3.80 -27.50 26.94
CA LEU A 415 4.08 -28.18 28.21
C LEU A 415 4.40 -29.67 28.04
N ASP A 416 4.15 -30.23 26.87
CA ASP A 416 4.52 -31.59 26.48
C ASP A 416 5.68 -31.57 25.46
N ASP A 417 6.41 -32.68 25.40
CA ASP A 417 7.47 -32.86 24.41
C ASP A 417 6.86 -33.25 23.06
N LEU A 418 7.31 -32.61 21.97
CA LEU A 418 6.90 -33.00 20.63
C LEU A 418 7.49 -34.37 20.28
N ALA A 419 8.80 -34.54 20.51
CA ALA A 419 9.49 -35.81 20.29
C ALA A 419 10.73 -35.92 21.19
N VAL A 420 11.07 -37.15 21.58
CA VAL A 420 12.30 -37.47 22.30
C VAL A 420 13.11 -38.46 21.47
N VAL A 421 14.37 -38.14 21.23
CA VAL A 421 15.28 -38.96 20.43
C VAL A 421 15.64 -40.24 21.20
N ALA A 422 15.46 -41.39 20.55
CA ALA A 422 15.70 -42.70 21.17
C ALA A 422 17.19 -42.89 21.57
N PRO A 423 17.48 -43.62 22.67
CA PRO A 423 18.84 -43.92 23.07
C PRO A 423 19.63 -44.68 21.99
N GLY A 424 20.91 -44.33 21.83
CA GLY A 424 21.82 -44.91 20.84
C GLY A 424 21.75 -44.27 19.45
N THR A 425 21.05 -43.13 19.30
CA THR A 425 20.95 -42.41 18.03
C THR A 425 22.17 -41.52 17.84
N VAL A 426 22.98 -41.86 16.83
CA VAL A 426 24.19 -41.11 16.46
C VAL A 426 24.06 -40.70 15.00
N LEU A 427 24.28 -39.42 14.71
CA LEU A 427 24.29 -38.89 13.35
C LEU A 427 25.73 -38.64 12.90
N GLY A 428 26.15 -39.30 11.83
CA GLY A 428 27.36 -38.97 11.09
C GLY A 428 27.24 -37.65 10.35
N PRO A 429 28.34 -37.15 9.76
CA PRO A 429 28.29 -35.99 8.87
C PRO A 429 27.27 -36.20 7.76
N ASP A 430 26.45 -35.17 7.51
CA ASP A 430 25.36 -35.17 6.52
C ASP A 430 24.19 -36.14 6.79
N ASP A 431 24.22 -36.90 7.88
CA ASP A 431 23.08 -37.73 8.30
C ASP A 431 21.95 -36.84 8.84
N THR A 432 20.71 -37.29 8.64
CA THR A 432 19.51 -36.62 9.14
C THR A 432 18.70 -37.50 10.10
N TRP A 433 17.91 -36.86 10.94
CA TRP A 433 16.94 -37.48 11.82
C TRP A 433 15.62 -36.74 11.75
N THR A 434 14.53 -37.46 11.51
CA THR A 434 13.20 -36.87 11.31
C THR A 434 12.25 -37.25 12.44
N ALA A 435 11.47 -36.29 12.92
CA ALA A 435 10.25 -36.51 13.69
C ALA A 435 9.04 -36.11 12.83
N ALA A 436 8.00 -36.95 12.75
CA ALA A 436 6.86 -36.70 11.87
C ALA A 436 5.50 -36.99 12.53
N LEU A 437 4.45 -36.32 12.06
CA LEU A 437 3.09 -36.53 12.53
C LEU A 437 2.60 -37.95 12.22
N GLU A 438 2.02 -38.62 13.21
CA GLU A 438 1.42 -39.95 13.06
C GLU A 438 0.42 -40.00 11.89
N GLY A 439 0.48 -41.08 11.11
CA GLY A 439 -0.39 -41.27 9.94
C GLY A 439 0.08 -40.57 8.66
N THR A 440 1.15 -39.75 8.70
CA THR A 440 1.75 -39.17 7.49
C THR A 440 2.74 -40.13 6.80
N PRO A 441 3.04 -39.94 5.50
CA PRO A 441 4.06 -40.74 4.81
C PRO A 441 5.44 -40.70 5.49
N ALA A 442 5.84 -39.54 6.02
CA ALA A 442 7.13 -39.36 6.68
C ALA A 442 7.25 -40.18 7.98
N ALA A 443 6.15 -40.39 8.71
CA ALA A 443 6.15 -41.17 9.96
C ALA A 443 6.56 -42.64 9.76
N GLY A 444 6.45 -43.19 8.55
CA GLY A 444 6.85 -44.58 8.26
C GLY A 444 8.36 -44.83 8.31
N VAL A 445 9.17 -43.77 8.18
CA VAL A 445 10.65 -43.83 8.19
C VAL A 445 11.28 -42.88 9.20
N ALA A 446 10.47 -42.13 9.95
CA ALA A 446 10.91 -41.18 10.96
C ALA A 446 11.55 -41.89 12.17
N GLY A 447 12.53 -41.23 12.79
CA GLY A 447 13.15 -41.69 14.04
C GLY A 447 12.24 -41.50 15.26
N ALA A 448 11.22 -40.64 15.17
CA ALA A 448 10.14 -40.50 16.13
C ALA A 448 8.83 -40.09 15.43
N ALA A 449 7.69 -40.41 16.05
CA ALA A 449 6.38 -39.92 15.63
C ALA A 449 5.74 -39.09 16.74
N TYR A 450 4.93 -38.10 16.36
CA TYR A 450 4.18 -37.26 17.29
C TYR A 450 2.69 -37.22 16.92
N ALA A 451 1.82 -37.03 17.92
CA ALA A 451 0.37 -37.16 17.75
C ALA A 451 -0.30 -35.86 17.29
N ASP A 452 0.14 -34.72 17.82
CA ASP A 452 -0.48 -33.42 17.55
C ASP A 452 0.28 -32.67 16.46
N PRO A 453 -0.40 -32.09 15.47
CA PRO A 453 0.26 -31.45 14.34
C PRO A 453 0.91 -30.12 14.71
N LEU A 454 1.96 -29.77 13.97
CA LEU A 454 2.37 -28.37 13.83
C LEU A 454 1.26 -27.61 13.08
N GLU A 455 0.78 -26.52 13.65
CA GLU A 455 -0.40 -25.79 13.17
C GLU A 455 -0.08 -24.85 11.99
N LEU A 456 -1.03 -24.71 11.06
CA LEU A 456 -0.91 -23.79 9.92
C LEU A 456 -0.91 -22.32 10.38
N ALA A 457 -1.73 -22.00 11.39
CA ALA A 457 -1.89 -20.63 11.90
C ALA A 457 -0.62 -20.10 12.59
N GLY A 458 0.38 -20.95 12.79
CA GLY A 458 1.65 -20.59 13.40
C GLY A 458 2.22 -21.77 14.18
N ALA A 459 3.47 -22.12 13.93
CA ALA A 459 4.15 -23.17 14.67
C ALA A 459 5.65 -22.91 14.75
N GLY A 460 6.25 -23.32 15.86
CA GLY A 460 7.70 -23.30 16.02
C GLY A 460 8.23 -24.60 16.61
N VAL A 461 9.54 -24.78 16.55
CA VAL A 461 10.22 -25.91 17.17
C VAL A 461 11.43 -25.40 17.93
N TRP A 462 11.57 -25.88 19.16
CA TRP A 462 12.73 -25.71 20.01
C TRP A 462 13.46 -27.04 20.15
N VAL A 463 14.75 -27.07 19.84
CA VAL A 463 15.60 -28.25 19.95
C VAL A 463 16.52 -28.08 21.14
N GLN A 464 16.49 -29.04 22.06
CA GLN A 464 17.38 -29.07 23.22
C GLN A 464 18.10 -30.41 23.35
N ASP A 465 19.33 -30.35 23.85
CA ASP A 465 20.10 -31.56 24.14
C ASP A 465 19.62 -32.29 25.41
N ALA A 466 20.27 -33.40 25.75
CA ALA A 466 19.94 -34.23 26.91
C ALA A 466 20.12 -33.50 28.25
N GLU A 467 20.85 -32.37 28.29
CA GLU A 467 20.96 -31.51 29.47
C GLU A 467 19.96 -30.35 29.46
N GLY A 468 19.09 -30.27 28.46
CA GLY A 468 18.08 -29.23 28.31
C GLY A 468 18.61 -27.91 27.74
N ARG A 469 19.84 -27.88 27.19
CA ARG A 469 20.41 -26.67 26.58
C ARG A 469 19.89 -26.49 25.16
N ARG A 470 19.53 -25.27 24.77
CA ARG A 470 19.12 -24.93 23.39
C ARG A 470 20.23 -25.28 22.41
N VAL A 471 19.91 -26.08 21.39
CA VAL A 471 20.81 -26.38 20.28
C VAL A 471 20.39 -25.64 19.02
N ASP A 472 19.09 -25.56 18.74
CA ASP A 472 18.52 -24.79 17.63
C ASP A 472 17.04 -24.48 17.92
N SER A 473 16.44 -23.64 17.09
CA SER A 473 15.00 -23.48 17.02
C SER A 473 14.59 -22.97 15.63
N VAL A 474 13.30 -22.92 15.32
CA VAL A 474 12.79 -22.22 14.14
C VAL A 474 11.32 -21.84 14.39
N GLY A 475 10.92 -20.63 13.99
CA GLY A 475 9.53 -20.16 14.05
C GLY A 475 8.94 -19.93 12.67
N VAL A 476 7.73 -20.46 12.43
CA VAL A 476 6.89 -20.21 11.25
C VAL A 476 5.61 -19.53 11.75
N PHE A 477 5.67 -18.21 11.90
CA PHE A 477 4.62 -17.42 12.54
C PHE A 477 4.13 -16.24 11.72
N HIS A 478 4.84 -15.85 10.66
CA HIS A 478 4.44 -14.72 9.84
C HIS A 478 3.24 -15.12 8.97
N ARG A 479 2.06 -14.65 9.35
CA ARG A 479 0.78 -15.00 8.72
C ARG A 479 0.44 -14.08 7.57
N ASN A 480 -0.46 -14.56 6.73
CA ASN A 480 -1.00 -13.77 5.63
C ASN A 480 -2.23 -12.98 6.10
N GLU A 481 -2.01 -11.90 6.84
CA GLU A 481 -3.10 -10.97 7.17
C GLU A 481 -2.85 -9.63 6.48
N MET A 482 -3.85 -9.18 5.73
CA MET A 482 -3.88 -7.83 5.21
C MET A 482 -4.02 -6.90 6.42
N ASP A 483 -3.08 -5.99 6.54
CA ASP A 483 -3.19 -4.83 7.42
C ASP A 483 -3.30 -5.17 8.92
N SER A 484 -2.37 -6.00 9.41
CA SER A 484 -2.08 -6.11 10.83
C SER A 484 -0.60 -6.48 11.03
N SER A 485 -0.01 -6.28 12.22
CA SER A 485 1.28 -6.95 12.48
C SER A 485 1.05 -8.40 12.87
N VAL A 486 1.49 -9.27 11.99
CA VAL A 486 1.27 -10.72 11.98
C VAL A 486 2.41 -11.54 12.60
N ASP A 487 3.46 -10.87 13.06
CA ASP A 487 4.57 -11.54 13.74
C ASP A 487 4.18 -11.89 15.19
N VAL A 488 4.15 -13.18 15.50
CA VAL A 488 3.95 -13.69 16.87
C VAL A 488 5.31 -13.82 17.56
N PRO A 489 5.56 -13.07 18.66
CA PRO A 489 6.77 -13.25 19.46
C PRO A 489 6.85 -14.67 19.98
N SER A 490 7.97 -15.35 19.73
CA SER A 490 8.15 -16.73 20.17
C SER A 490 9.60 -17.02 20.55
N PRO A 491 9.85 -17.77 21.63
CA PRO A 491 11.17 -18.32 21.94
C PRO A 491 11.70 -19.30 20.87
N CYS A 492 10.81 -19.85 20.03
CA CYS A 492 11.22 -20.69 18.91
C CYS A 492 11.76 -19.88 17.73
N THR A 493 11.47 -18.59 17.64
CA THR A 493 11.92 -17.73 16.54
C THR A 493 13.33 -17.21 16.80
N LYS A 494 14.14 -17.08 15.75
CA LYS A 494 15.38 -16.27 15.76
C LYS A 494 15.24 -15.18 14.71
N GLY A 495 15.50 -13.92 15.06
CA GLY A 495 15.26 -12.78 14.15
C GLY A 495 13.79 -12.72 13.72
N LEU A 496 13.55 -12.54 12.42
CA LEU A 496 12.21 -12.57 11.82
C LEU A 496 11.72 -14.00 11.58
N ALA A 497 10.45 -14.24 11.90
CA ALA A 497 9.81 -15.54 11.69
C ALA A 497 9.60 -15.84 10.20
N LEU A 498 9.54 -17.13 9.87
CA LEU A 498 9.18 -17.63 8.56
C LEU A 498 7.70 -17.41 8.27
N SER A 499 7.40 -17.17 7.00
CA SER A 499 6.05 -17.00 6.48
C SER A 499 5.31 -18.32 6.38
N THR A 500 4.07 -18.36 6.86
CA THR A 500 3.20 -19.53 6.74
C THR A 500 2.77 -19.78 5.28
N PHE A 501 2.81 -18.76 4.43
CA PHE A 501 2.26 -18.75 3.07
C PHE A 501 3.31 -18.75 1.95
N ALA A 502 4.61 -18.69 2.27
CA ALA A 502 5.67 -18.71 1.26
C ALA A 502 5.87 -20.08 0.59
N VAL A 503 5.32 -21.16 1.16
CA VAL A 503 5.46 -22.52 0.60
C VAL A 503 4.29 -22.89 -0.30
N ASP A 504 4.60 -23.38 -1.52
CA ASP A 504 3.59 -23.99 -2.38
C ASP A 504 3.27 -25.41 -1.91
N ARG A 505 2.23 -25.51 -1.07
CA ARG A 505 1.74 -26.79 -0.55
C ARG A 505 1.11 -27.67 -1.62
N VAL A 506 0.60 -27.08 -2.71
CA VAL A 506 0.02 -27.83 -3.82
C VAL A 506 1.13 -28.47 -4.66
N ARG A 507 2.29 -27.84 -4.82
CA ARG A 507 3.48 -28.45 -5.45
C ARG A 507 4.34 -29.27 -4.49
N GLY A 508 4.10 -29.11 -3.20
CA GLY A 508 4.68 -29.95 -2.16
C GLY A 508 6.00 -29.47 -1.61
N GLU A 509 6.09 -28.16 -1.48
CA GLU A 509 7.21 -27.48 -0.86
C GLU A 509 7.13 -27.49 0.66
N THR A 510 8.31 -27.33 1.25
CA THR A 510 8.60 -27.22 2.68
C THR A 510 9.63 -26.12 2.88
N LEU A 511 9.89 -25.74 4.13
CA LEU A 511 10.92 -24.76 4.47
C LEU A 511 12.23 -25.50 4.72
N GLN A 512 13.23 -25.25 3.89
CA GLN A 512 14.55 -25.88 3.97
C GLN A 512 15.62 -24.87 4.34
N ARG A 513 16.57 -25.28 5.18
CA ARG A 513 17.65 -24.41 5.65
C ARG A 513 18.70 -24.21 4.56
N ALA A 514 19.06 -22.95 4.33
CA ALA A 514 20.14 -22.50 3.46
C ALA A 514 21.30 -21.80 4.19
N ALA A 515 21.05 -21.24 5.38
CA ALA A 515 22.05 -20.45 6.12
C ALA A 515 21.91 -20.56 7.65
N PHE A 516 22.85 -19.91 8.35
CA PHE A 516 23.02 -19.90 9.80
C PHE A 516 23.33 -18.48 10.31
N THR A 517 22.52 -17.52 9.89
CA THR A 517 22.64 -16.10 10.25
C THR A 517 22.06 -15.80 11.64
N GLY A 518 21.21 -16.69 12.17
CA GLY A 518 20.46 -16.43 13.39
C GLY A 518 19.17 -15.63 13.15
N ASP A 519 18.70 -15.61 11.91
CA ASP A 519 17.45 -15.01 11.48
C ASP A 519 16.70 -16.04 10.61
N ASP A 520 15.54 -16.52 11.08
CA ASP A 520 14.84 -17.63 10.45
C ASP A 520 14.47 -17.28 9.00
N ALA A 521 13.93 -16.09 8.75
CA ALA A 521 13.58 -15.60 7.42
C ALA A 521 14.76 -15.51 6.42
N SER A 522 16.00 -15.38 6.90
CA SER A 522 17.22 -15.44 6.05
C SER A 522 17.80 -16.86 5.94
N ASP A 523 17.49 -17.70 6.92
CA ASP A 523 18.10 -19.01 7.07
C ASP A 523 17.34 -20.11 6.34
N PHE A 524 16.05 -19.92 6.01
CA PHE A 524 15.24 -20.89 5.30
C PHE A 524 14.61 -20.32 4.03
N PHE A 525 14.26 -21.20 3.10
CA PHE A 525 13.57 -20.87 1.87
C PHE A 525 12.62 -22.03 1.45
N PRO A 526 11.58 -21.75 0.65
CA PRO A 526 10.69 -22.78 0.11
C PRO A 526 11.39 -23.70 -0.92
N ALA A 527 11.19 -25.01 -0.79
CA ALA A 527 11.66 -25.99 -1.78
C ALA A 527 10.88 -27.32 -1.71
N PRO A 528 10.85 -28.14 -2.77
CA PRO A 528 10.21 -29.47 -2.74
C PRO A 528 10.74 -30.35 -1.61
N ALA A 529 9.82 -30.99 -0.86
CA ALA A 529 10.13 -31.74 0.35
C ALA A 529 11.21 -32.84 0.19
N THR A 530 12.12 -32.96 1.15
CA THR A 530 13.24 -33.93 1.13
C THR A 530 13.43 -34.71 2.45
N PRO A 531 12.36 -35.26 3.08
CA PRO A 531 12.50 -35.95 4.35
C PRO A 531 13.48 -37.13 4.27
N GLY A 532 14.47 -37.15 5.16
CA GLY A 532 15.53 -38.16 5.24
C GLY A 532 16.75 -37.87 4.36
N VAL A 533 16.82 -36.71 3.71
CA VAL A 533 17.91 -36.34 2.79
C VAL A 533 18.37 -34.91 3.06
N LEU A 534 19.64 -34.75 3.46
CA LEU A 534 20.23 -33.42 3.60
C LEU A 534 20.42 -32.75 2.23
N ALA A 535 19.43 -31.98 1.81
CA ALA A 535 19.50 -31.17 0.60
C ALA A 535 20.18 -29.81 0.90
N VAL A 536 21.51 -29.77 0.88
CA VAL A 536 22.22 -28.47 1.01
C VAL A 536 22.03 -27.65 -0.25
N ARG A 537 21.13 -26.66 -0.20
CA ARG A 537 20.90 -25.67 -1.24
C ARG A 537 21.19 -24.27 -0.68
N ARG A 538 21.68 -23.37 -1.54
CA ARG A 538 21.84 -21.97 -1.17
C ARG A 538 20.59 -21.20 -1.56
N ALA A 539 20.07 -20.40 -0.62
CA ALA A 539 19.10 -19.36 -0.93
C ALA A 539 19.71 -18.43 -1.98
N SER A 540 18.88 -17.99 -2.92
CA SER A 540 19.31 -17.06 -3.96
C SER A 540 19.29 -15.65 -3.39
N SER A 541 20.36 -14.87 -3.61
CA SER A 541 20.30 -13.45 -3.30
C SER A 541 19.39 -12.71 -4.29
N ALA A 542 18.93 -11.50 -3.95
CA ALA A 542 18.23 -10.63 -4.90
C ALA A 542 19.05 -10.44 -6.19
N ASP A 543 20.37 -10.29 -6.10
CA ASP A 543 21.25 -10.16 -7.27
C ASP A 543 21.31 -11.44 -8.11
N ASP A 544 21.18 -12.63 -7.49
CA ASP A 544 21.08 -13.90 -8.21
C ASP A 544 19.74 -14.05 -8.92
N VAL A 545 18.65 -13.62 -8.27
CA VAL A 545 17.30 -13.60 -8.85
C VAL A 545 17.24 -12.66 -10.04
N ILE A 546 17.71 -11.41 -9.89
CA ILE A 546 17.81 -10.42 -10.97
C ILE A 546 18.60 -10.96 -12.15
N ARG A 547 19.78 -11.54 -11.88
CA ARG A 547 20.65 -12.05 -12.95
C ARG A 547 19.96 -13.14 -13.77
N ARG A 548 19.28 -14.07 -13.10
CA ARG A 548 18.52 -15.13 -13.78
C ARG A 548 17.37 -14.56 -14.59
N ALA A 549 16.59 -13.65 -14.01
CA ALA A 549 15.48 -13.00 -14.71
C ALA A 549 15.95 -12.25 -15.98
N LEU A 550 17.08 -11.53 -15.91
CA LEU A 550 17.68 -10.87 -17.06
C LEU A 550 18.18 -11.88 -18.12
N ASP A 551 18.80 -12.98 -17.70
CA ASP A 551 19.27 -14.02 -18.62
C ASP A 551 18.09 -14.71 -19.33
N ASP A 552 17.00 -14.98 -18.61
CA ASP A 552 15.78 -15.58 -19.14
C ASP A 552 15.08 -14.61 -20.13
N ALA A 553 14.87 -13.35 -19.72
CA ALA A 553 14.28 -12.31 -20.56
C ALA A 553 15.09 -12.07 -21.85
N ARG A 554 16.42 -12.10 -21.77
CA ARG A 554 17.29 -12.00 -22.94
C ARG A 554 17.13 -13.18 -23.89
N SER A 555 16.97 -14.39 -23.36
CA SER A 555 16.73 -15.58 -24.18
C SER A 555 15.44 -15.44 -25.00
N GLU A 556 14.36 -14.98 -24.37
CA GLU A 556 13.07 -14.76 -25.04
C GLU A 556 13.14 -13.65 -26.09
N ALA A 557 13.83 -12.55 -25.78
CA ALA A 557 14.02 -11.44 -26.72
C ALA A 557 14.79 -11.88 -27.99
N VAL A 558 15.78 -12.76 -27.84
CA VAL A 558 16.51 -13.34 -28.97
C VAL A 558 15.59 -14.22 -29.83
N ASP A 559 14.76 -15.06 -29.23
CA ASP A 559 13.82 -15.91 -29.96
C ASP A 559 12.78 -15.07 -30.72
N ALA A 560 12.29 -13.98 -30.13
CA ALA A 560 11.39 -13.04 -30.79
C ALA A 560 12.06 -12.26 -31.94
N ALA A 561 13.35 -11.95 -31.82
CA ALA A 561 14.13 -11.26 -32.86
C ALA A 561 14.48 -12.16 -34.05
N VAL A 562 14.78 -13.45 -33.82
CA VAL A 562 15.07 -14.43 -34.89
C VAL A 562 13.84 -14.71 -35.78
N GLY A 563 12.62 -14.44 -35.28
CA GLY A 563 11.38 -14.51 -36.05
C GLY A 563 11.10 -13.34 -37.01
N ARG A 564 11.83 -12.22 -36.92
CA ARG A 564 11.52 -10.99 -37.68
C ARG A 564 12.68 -10.53 -38.56
N ALA A 565 12.79 -11.11 -39.76
CA ALA A 565 13.67 -10.62 -40.81
C ALA A 565 12.95 -9.59 -41.72
N ALA A 566 13.24 -8.31 -41.44
CA ALA A 566 13.21 -7.10 -42.27
C ALA A 566 12.28 -7.03 -43.52
N ALA A 567 11.25 -6.19 -43.43
CA ALA A 567 10.66 -5.52 -44.59
C ALA A 567 11.37 -4.17 -44.81
N VAL A 568 12.20 -4.10 -45.86
CA VAL A 568 12.84 -2.86 -46.30
C VAL A 568 11.85 -2.07 -47.14
N ALA A 569 11.38 -0.92 -46.64
CA ALA A 569 10.62 0.03 -47.42
C ALA A 569 11.51 0.62 -48.53
N VAL A 570 11.10 0.41 -49.78
CA VAL A 570 11.74 0.97 -50.97
C VAL A 570 11.41 2.46 -51.02
N ALA A 571 12.43 3.31 -50.92
CA ALA A 571 12.29 4.75 -51.10
C ALA A 571 11.66 5.07 -52.48
N PRO A 572 10.74 6.05 -52.58
CA PRO A 572 10.17 6.45 -53.86
C PRO A 572 11.29 6.92 -54.79
N GLN A 573 11.38 6.35 -56.00
CA GLN A 573 12.24 6.90 -57.04
C GLN A 573 11.73 8.28 -57.46
N ALA A 574 12.65 9.23 -57.63
CA ALA A 574 12.37 10.57 -58.15
C ALA A 574 11.69 10.47 -59.53
N GLY A 575 10.42 10.86 -59.61
CA GLY A 575 9.63 10.80 -60.84
C GLY A 575 9.88 11.99 -61.78
N ASP A 576 9.96 11.68 -63.08
CA ASP A 576 10.14 12.56 -64.26
C ASP A 576 8.96 13.53 -64.52
N GLY A 577 8.57 14.33 -63.53
CA GLY A 577 7.53 15.35 -63.65
C GLY A 577 8.06 16.70 -64.15
N THR A 578 7.24 17.48 -64.87
CA THR A 578 7.59 18.88 -65.18
C THR A 578 7.19 19.77 -64.00
N PRO A 579 8.10 20.51 -63.36
CA PRO A 579 7.77 21.37 -62.21
C PRO A 579 6.70 22.41 -62.56
N LEU A 580 5.75 22.61 -61.65
CA LEU A 580 4.71 23.63 -61.77
C LEU A 580 5.16 24.94 -61.13
N GLU A 581 4.76 26.05 -61.74
CA GLU A 581 5.02 27.39 -61.19
C GLU A 581 4.02 27.71 -60.06
N VAL A 582 4.53 27.93 -58.85
CA VAL A 582 3.75 28.40 -57.69
C VAL A 582 3.58 29.92 -57.79
N LEU A 583 2.34 30.38 -57.95
CA LEU A 583 1.98 31.78 -58.14
C LEU A 583 1.81 32.54 -56.83
N ALA A 584 1.31 31.84 -55.81
CA ALA A 584 1.15 32.34 -54.45
C ALA A 584 1.08 31.13 -53.51
N ALA A 585 1.61 31.27 -52.29
CA ALA A 585 1.53 30.23 -51.29
C ALA A 585 1.27 30.82 -49.92
N HIS A 586 0.57 30.06 -49.09
CA HIS A 586 0.22 30.44 -47.74
C HIS A 586 0.37 29.23 -46.82
N ALA A 587 0.74 29.48 -45.58
CA ALA A 587 0.85 28.46 -44.55
C ALA A 587 -0.01 28.83 -43.35
N GLY A 588 -0.50 27.80 -42.66
CA GLY A 588 -1.23 27.95 -41.41
C GLY A 588 -1.41 26.60 -40.73
N SER A 589 -2.06 26.62 -39.57
CA SER A 589 -2.55 25.43 -38.88
C SER A 589 -4.02 25.65 -38.51
N TRP A 590 -4.78 24.56 -38.41
CA TRP A 590 -6.21 24.63 -38.06
C TRP A 590 -6.63 23.38 -37.28
N PRO A 591 -7.56 23.47 -36.30
CA PRO A 591 -7.93 22.32 -35.45
C PRO A 591 -8.55 21.11 -36.19
N SER A 592 -8.86 21.24 -37.48
CA SER A 592 -9.49 20.19 -38.29
C SER A 592 -9.10 20.33 -39.77
N PRO A 593 -9.36 19.32 -40.61
CA PRO A 593 -9.17 19.45 -42.05
C PRO A 593 -9.93 20.66 -42.60
N LEU A 594 -9.26 21.50 -43.39
CA LEU A 594 -9.82 22.75 -43.89
C LEU A 594 -11.04 22.45 -44.77
N THR A 595 -12.16 23.08 -44.46
CA THR A 595 -13.39 23.02 -45.28
C THR A 595 -13.63 24.33 -46.05
N SER A 596 -13.12 25.45 -45.54
CA SER A 596 -13.10 26.75 -46.21
C SER A 596 -11.80 26.94 -47.02
N ARG A 597 -11.85 27.83 -48.02
CA ARG A 597 -10.69 28.11 -48.89
C ARG A 597 -9.47 28.66 -48.13
N THR A 598 -9.71 29.34 -47.02
CA THR A 598 -8.71 29.96 -46.14
C THR A 598 -9.12 29.75 -44.69
N ALA A 599 -8.19 29.86 -43.74
CA ALA A 599 -8.48 29.87 -42.31
C ALA A 599 -7.91 31.13 -41.62
N PRO A 600 -8.47 31.57 -40.48
CA PRO A 600 -7.86 32.59 -39.64
C PRO A 600 -6.41 32.24 -39.27
N GLY A 601 -5.50 33.22 -39.30
CA GLY A 601 -4.09 33.01 -38.95
C GLY A 601 -3.19 32.52 -40.10
N GLU A 602 -3.77 32.19 -41.26
CA GLU A 602 -3.02 31.88 -42.47
C GLU A 602 -2.18 33.10 -42.91
N HIS A 603 -0.91 32.87 -43.28
CA HIS A 603 0.03 33.90 -43.72
C HIS A 603 0.74 33.51 -45.01
N GLU A 604 1.17 34.50 -45.79
CA GLU A 604 1.86 34.27 -47.06
C GLU A 604 3.28 33.71 -46.83
N VAL A 605 3.66 32.71 -47.63
CA VAL A 605 4.99 32.08 -47.61
C VAL A 605 5.63 32.13 -49.00
N SER A 606 6.96 32.20 -49.03
CA SER A 606 7.70 32.24 -50.30
C SER A 606 7.68 30.89 -51.01
N ALA A 607 7.78 30.89 -52.34
CA ALA A 607 7.88 29.67 -53.15
C ALA A 607 9.12 28.81 -52.84
N ALA A 608 10.12 29.34 -52.10
CA ALA A 608 11.31 28.62 -51.66
C ALA A 608 11.20 28.05 -50.22
N GLY A 609 10.11 28.35 -49.51
CA GLY A 609 9.89 27.99 -48.09
C GLY A 609 8.45 27.56 -47.85
N LEU A 610 8.00 26.55 -48.60
CA LEU A 610 6.65 26.01 -48.57
C LEU A 610 6.50 25.03 -47.39
N THR A 611 6.53 25.59 -46.18
CA THR A 611 6.50 24.82 -44.93
C THR A 611 5.41 25.32 -43.99
N ALA A 612 4.74 24.39 -43.32
CA ALA A 612 3.88 24.66 -42.17
C ALA A 612 4.22 23.68 -41.05
N ARG A 613 4.16 24.12 -39.79
CA ARG A 613 4.44 23.30 -38.61
C ARG A 613 3.49 23.67 -37.48
N ASP A 614 3.09 22.67 -36.70
CA ASP A 614 2.37 22.83 -35.45
C ASP A 614 2.79 21.72 -34.49
N ASP A 615 3.18 22.08 -33.27
CA ASP A 615 3.58 21.10 -32.24
C ASP A 615 2.45 20.88 -31.18
N GLY A 616 1.33 21.60 -31.32
CA GLY A 616 0.15 21.54 -30.46
C GLY A 616 -0.94 20.61 -31.03
N TYR A 617 -2.20 21.05 -30.99
CA TYR A 617 -3.35 20.24 -31.43
C TYR A 617 -3.78 20.51 -32.88
N ASP A 618 -3.22 21.52 -33.54
CA ASP A 618 -3.71 21.96 -34.85
C ASP A 618 -3.01 21.19 -35.99
N LEU A 619 -3.68 21.16 -37.14
CA LEU A 619 -3.23 20.45 -38.34
C LEU A 619 -2.58 21.44 -39.32
N PRO A 620 -1.24 21.43 -39.46
CA PRO A 620 -0.54 22.36 -40.33
C PRO A 620 -0.82 22.07 -41.80
N TYR A 621 -0.88 23.14 -42.60
CA TYR A 621 -1.14 23.06 -44.03
C TYR A 621 -0.40 24.13 -44.82
N VAL A 622 -0.10 23.79 -46.07
CA VAL A 622 0.40 24.71 -47.09
C VAL A 622 -0.63 24.76 -48.23
N ARG A 623 -1.16 25.95 -48.49
CA ARG A 623 -2.06 26.22 -49.61
C ARG A 623 -1.30 26.92 -50.72
N MET A 624 -1.31 26.35 -51.92
CA MET A 624 -0.56 26.82 -53.07
C MET A 624 -1.50 27.11 -54.23
N ARG A 625 -1.35 28.27 -54.87
CA ARG A 625 -1.94 28.53 -56.16
C ARG A 625 -0.92 28.22 -57.25
N VAL A 626 -1.17 27.20 -58.06
CA VAL A 626 -0.21 26.71 -59.08
C VAL A 626 -0.75 26.91 -60.49
N ARG A 627 0.14 27.23 -61.44
CA ARG A 627 -0.19 27.32 -62.87
C ARG A 627 -0.28 25.92 -63.48
N VAL A 628 -1.35 25.62 -64.20
CA VAL A 628 -1.57 24.30 -64.82
C VAL A 628 -1.98 24.42 -66.30
N PRO A 629 -1.76 23.38 -67.13
CA PRO A 629 -2.25 23.34 -68.51
C PRO A 629 -3.79 23.47 -68.62
N ASP A 630 -4.27 23.98 -69.75
CA ASP A 630 -5.71 24.11 -70.03
C ASP A 630 -6.40 22.74 -70.01
N GLY A 631 -7.46 22.59 -69.19
CA GLY A 631 -8.25 21.36 -69.07
C GLY A 631 -7.90 20.45 -67.89
N GLY A 632 -6.88 20.78 -67.09
CA GLY A 632 -6.47 20.00 -65.92
C GLY A 632 -5.34 19.01 -66.22
N GLY A 633 -5.22 17.96 -65.39
CA GLY A 633 -4.19 16.91 -65.53
C GLY A 633 -3.79 16.27 -64.19
N THR A 634 -2.93 15.26 -64.26
CA THR A 634 -2.37 14.59 -63.08
C THR A 634 -1.27 15.45 -62.46
N ILE A 635 -1.48 15.86 -61.21
CA ILE A 635 -0.51 16.62 -60.41
C ILE A 635 0.12 15.66 -59.39
N SER A 636 1.43 15.80 -59.23
CA SER A 636 2.21 15.13 -58.19
C SER A 636 2.75 16.16 -57.21
N TRP A 637 2.52 15.91 -55.92
CA TRP A 637 3.20 16.58 -54.82
C TRP A 637 4.24 15.64 -54.22
N GLN A 638 5.43 16.17 -53.96
CA GLN A 638 6.49 15.50 -53.21
C GLN A 638 6.93 16.42 -52.07
N GLY A 639 7.05 15.86 -50.89
CA GLY A 639 7.50 16.60 -49.72
C GLY A 639 7.83 15.70 -48.55
N ARG A 640 7.89 16.31 -47.36
CA ARG A 640 8.24 15.64 -46.11
C ARG A 640 7.25 15.98 -45.00
N THR A 641 7.08 15.03 -44.10
CA THR A 641 6.25 15.11 -42.89
C THR A 641 7.03 14.61 -41.67
N VAL A 642 6.46 14.77 -40.47
CA VAL A 642 7.03 14.26 -39.21
C VAL A 642 6.53 12.84 -38.96
N GLY A 643 7.46 11.91 -38.79
CA GLY A 643 7.16 10.51 -38.46
C GLY A 643 6.05 9.91 -39.35
N ARG A 644 5.02 9.39 -38.70
CA ARG A 644 3.86 8.72 -39.33
C ARG A 644 2.68 9.65 -39.62
N ALA A 645 2.84 10.97 -39.47
CA ALA A 645 1.76 11.91 -39.72
C ALA A 645 1.23 11.79 -41.16
N GLU A 646 -0.10 11.65 -41.29
CA GLU A 646 -0.76 11.48 -42.58
C GLU A 646 -0.97 12.83 -43.27
N VAL A 647 -0.63 12.90 -44.55
CA VAL A 647 -0.72 14.12 -45.34
C VAL A 647 -1.69 13.92 -46.50
N ARG A 648 -2.61 14.87 -46.66
CA ARG A 648 -3.61 14.91 -47.74
C ARG A 648 -3.27 15.99 -48.75
N LEU A 649 -3.28 15.63 -50.03
CA LEU A 649 -3.31 16.56 -51.15
C LEU A 649 -4.79 16.78 -51.55
N SER A 650 -5.19 18.04 -51.69
CA SER A 650 -6.55 18.44 -52.09
C SER A 650 -6.53 19.55 -53.13
N VAL A 651 -7.59 19.65 -53.92
CA VAL A 651 -7.82 20.75 -54.88
C VAL A 651 -9.10 21.51 -54.55
N TRP A 652 -9.10 22.82 -54.73
CA TRP A 652 -10.28 23.65 -54.50
C TRP A 652 -11.27 23.52 -55.66
N ALA A 653 -12.48 23.04 -55.38
CA ALA A 653 -13.58 22.99 -56.34
C ALA A 653 -14.44 24.28 -56.25
N PRO A 654 -14.40 25.17 -57.24
CA PRO A 654 -15.28 26.34 -57.29
C PRO A 654 -16.70 25.85 -57.63
N GLY A 655 -17.64 25.88 -56.68
CA GLY A 655 -18.97 25.31 -56.88
C GLY A 655 -19.64 25.73 -58.20
N ALA A 656 -19.93 24.76 -59.07
CA ALA A 656 -20.60 24.97 -60.36
C ALA A 656 -21.85 24.08 -60.49
N GLY A 657 -23.02 24.68 -60.68
CA GLY A 657 -24.32 23.99 -60.88
C GLY A 657 -25.35 24.18 -59.76
N THR A 658 -26.60 23.74 -59.99
CA THR A 658 -27.80 24.06 -59.18
C THR A 658 -27.88 23.43 -57.78
N THR A 659 -26.84 22.73 -57.32
CA THR A 659 -26.73 22.18 -55.95
C THR A 659 -25.37 22.42 -55.26
N GLY A 660 -24.35 23.01 -55.92
CA GLY A 660 -22.95 22.89 -55.49
C GLY A 660 -22.45 23.96 -54.51
N ARG A 661 -22.05 23.56 -53.29
CA ARG A 661 -21.20 24.37 -52.40
C ARG A 661 -19.73 24.24 -52.83
N ALA A 662 -18.98 25.34 -52.83
CA ALA A 662 -17.52 25.30 -53.04
C ALA A 662 -16.83 24.61 -51.85
N GLY A 663 -15.76 23.87 -52.10
CA GLY A 663 -15.04 23.14 -51.05
C GLY A 663 -13.77 22.44 -51.57
N TRP A 664 -12.97 21.91 -50.64
CA TRP A 664 -11.81 21.09 -50.95
C TRP A 664 -12.23 19.67 -51.34
N ARG A 665 -11.66 19.16 -52.43
CA ARG A 665 -11.77 17.76 -52.85
C ARG A 665 -10.43 17.07 -52.62
N ALA A 666 -10.43 16.00 -51.84
CA ALA A 666 -9.27 15.14 -51.66
C ALA A 666 -8.83 14.54 -53.01
N LEU A 667 -7.52 14.54 -53.22
CA LEU A 667 -6.87 13.97 -54.38
C LEU A 667 -6.19 12.65 -54.01
N ASP A 668 -5.38 12.68 -52.96
CA ASP A 668 -4.60 11.54 -52.48
C ASP A 668 -4.13 11.78 -51.04
N GLU A 669 -3.85 10.69 -50.32
CA GLU A 669 -3.45 10.66 -48.91
C GLU A 669 -2.39 9.59 -48.68
N ALA A 670 -1.36 9.92 -47.91
CA ALA A 670 -0.35 8.96 -47.50
C ALA A 670 0.32 9.38 -46.20
N ALA A 671 0.65 8.40 -45.38
CA ALA A 671 1.45 8.56 -44.18
C ALA A 671 2.96 8.60 -44.50
N GLY A 672 3.71 9.34 -43.69
CA GLY A 672 5.16 9.23 -43.67
C GLY A 672 5.60 7.83 -43.26
N ALA A 673 6.71 7.36 -43.83
CA ALA A 673 7.35 6.13 -43.36
C ALA A 673 7.97 6.36 -41.97
N LEU A 674 8.05 5.29 -41.17
CA LEU A 674 8.69 5.32 -39.86
C LEU A 674 10.13 5.86 -40.00
N ALA A 675 10.37 7.07 -39.50
CA ALA A 675 11.68 7.69 -39.41
C ALA A 675 12.03 7.90 -37.93
N ALA A 676 13.31 8.18 -37.65
CA ALA A 676 13.86 8.28 -36.29
C ALA A 676 13.03 9.17 -35.35
N ALA A 677 13.21 8.97 -34.04
CA ALA A 677 12.42 9.54 -32.94
C ALA A 677 12.46 11.08 -32.77
N ASP A 678 12.82 11.85 -33.80
CA ASP A 678 12.97 13.29 -33.72
C ASP A 678 11.71 14.06 -34.17
N ALA A 679 11.65 15.34 -33.79
CA ALA A 679 10.56 16.26 -34.14
C ALA A 679 10.74 16.88 -35.56
N ALA A 680 11.63 16.35 -36.39
CA ALA A 680 11.96 16.92 -37.70
C ALA A 680 11.13 16.30 -38.82
N ALA A 681 10.90 17.07 -39.89
CA ALA A 681 10.17 16.59 -41.06
C ALA A 681 11.12 15.83 -42.00
N THR A 682 11.43 14.58 -41.65
CA THR A 682 12.38 13.74 -42.40
C THR A 682 11.70 12.67 -43.25
N ALA A 683 10.42 12.35 -43.00
CA ALA A 683 9.71 11.28 -43.70
C ALA A 683 9.20 11.78 -45.07
N SER A 684 9.75 11.23 -46.16
CA SER A 684 9.33 11.60 -47.53
C SER A 684 7.98 11.00 -47.89
N VAL A 685 7.12 11.83 -48.48
CA VAL A 685 5.77 11.47 -48.94
C VAL A 685 5.58 11.96 -50.39
N ARG A 686 4.92 11.13 -51.20
CA ARG A 686 4.50 11.47 -52.56
C ARG A 686 2.99 11.25 -52.67
N LEU A 687 2.30 12.24 -53.24
CA LEU A 687 0.86 12.24 -53.44
C LEU A 687 0.53 12.59 -54.89
N ASP A 688 -0.33 11.81 -55.54
CA ASP A 688 -0.65 11.95 -56.96
C ASP A 688 -2.17 12.07 -57.19
N GLY A 689 -2.61 13.07 -57.96
CA GLY A 689 -4.03 13.39 -58.07
C GLY A 689 -4.47 14.01 -59.39
N VAL A 690 -5.66 13.62 -59.86
CA VAL A 690 -6.24 14.20 -61.09
C VAL A 690 -7.03 15.48 -60.78
N VAL A 691 -6.58 16.59 -61.36
CA VAL A 691 -7.29 17.87 -61.40
C VAL A 691 -8.19 17.92 -62.63
N ARG A 692 -9.45 18.30 -62.42
CA ARG A 692 -10.49 18.35 -63.45
C ARG A 692 -10.57 19.74 -64.07
N GLY A 693 -11.06 19.82 -65.30
CA GLY A 693 -11.17 21.08 -66.03
C GLY A 693 -12.01 22.15 -65.32
N GLU A 694 -13.06 21.75 -64.60
CA GLU A 694 -13.92 22.66 -63.82
C GLU A 694 -13.25 23.27 -62.59
N GLU A 695 -12.10 22.72 -62.15
CA GLU A 695 -11.33 23.21 -61.01
C GLU A 695 -10.28 24.25 -61.44
N VAL A 696 -10.00 24.36 -62.74
CA VAL A 696 -9.04 25.30 -63.31
C VAL A 696 -9.67 26.68 -63.53
N VAL A 697 -9.26 27.67 -62.72
CA VAL A 697 -9.76 29.05 -62.80
C VAL A 697 -8.66 30.00 -63.24
N GLY A 698 -8.75 30.45 -64.50
CA GLY A 698 -7.79 31.38 -65.09
C GLY A 698 -6.40 30.76 -65.31
N GLY A 699 -6.34 29.50 -65.72
CA GLY A 699 -5.09 28.76 -65.98
C GLY A 699 -4.34 28.35 -64.70
N ALA A 700 -5.01 28.34 -63.54
CA ALA A 700 -4.42 27.99 -62.26
C ALA A 700 -5.42 27.24 -61.37
N VAL A 701 -4.89 26.47 -60.43
CA VAL A 701 -5.67 25.80 -59.37
C VAL A 701 -5.11 26.12 -57.99
N ASP A 702 -5.97 26.08 -56.98
CA ASP A 702 -5.52 26.09 -55.59
C ASP A 702 -5.40 24.64 -55.10
N LEU A 703 -4.22 24.29 -54.63
CA LEU A 703 -3.91 23.05 -53.95
C LEU A 703 -3.78 23.30 -52.46
N LEU A 704 -4.19 22.34 -51.66
CA LEU A 704 -3.98 22.30 -50.22
C LEU A 704 -3.25 21.01 -49.90
N VAL A 705 -2.12 21.12 -49.22
CA VAL A 705 -1.43 19.99 -48.62
C VAL A 705 -1.49 20.17 -47.12
N GLN A 706 -2.14 19.26 -46.44
CA GLN A 706 -2.47 19.39 -45.02
C GLN A 706 -2.20 18.08 -44.29
N VAL A 707 -1.66 18.14 -43.07
CA VAL A 707 -1.69 17.00 -42.16
C VAL A 707 -3.14 16.69 -41.78
N VAL A 708 -3.57 15.45 -41.86
CA VAL A 708 -4.94 15.03 -41.53
C VAL A 708 -4.93 13.95 -40.45
N PRO A 709 -6.00 13.82 -39.63
CA PRO A 709 -6.09 12.73 -38.67
C PRO A 709 -6.14 11.40 -39.40
N ARG A 710 -5.30 10.46 -38.97
CA ARG A 710 -5.31 9.10 -39.50
C ARG A 710 -6.43 8.30 -38.84
N ALA A 711 -7.30 7.71 -39.66
CA ALA A 711 -8.54 7.09 -39.18
C ALA A 711 -8.37 5.68 -38.58
N GLU A 712 -7.28 4.98 -38.89
CA GLU A 712 -7.08 3.58 -38.49
C GLU A 712 -5.73 3.41 -37.77
N SER A 713 -5.73 2.69 -36.64
CA SER A 713 -4.52 2.29 -35.92
C SER A 713 -4.49 0.77 -35.81
N ALA A 714 -3.54 0.11 -36.49
CA ALA A 714 -3.36 -1.34 -36.38
C ALA A 714 -2.98 -1.77 -34.95
N ALA A 715 -2.42 -0.86 -34.14
CA ALA A 715 -2.16 -1.12 -32.74
C ALA A 715 -3.45 -1.25 -31.90
N ALA A 716 -4.56 -0.65 -32.34
CA ALA A 716 -5.84 -0.73 -31.64
C ALA A 716 -6.61 -2.04 -31.92
N ASP A 717 -6.25 -2.75 -32.98
CA ASP A 717 -6.91 -4.00 -33.41
C ASP A 717 -6.06 -5.26 -33.11
N ALA A 718 -4.96 -5.10 -32.36
CA ALA A 718 -4.04 -6.19 -32.06
C ALA A 718 -4.65 -7.18 -31.05
N ASP A 719 -4.34 -8.47 -31.25
CA ASP A 719 -4.64 -9.55 -30.30
C ASP A 719 -3.42 -9.69 -29.37
N GLY A 720 -3.45 -8.96 -28.26
CA GLY A 720 -2.32 -8.74 -27.35
C GLY A 720 -1.33 -7.67 -27.81
N LEU A 721 -0.13 -7.66 -27.24
CA LEU A 721 0.88 -6.61 -27.45
C LEU A 721 1.13 -6.33 -28.95
N ALA A 722 0.73 -5.14 -29.42
CA ALA A 722 0.85 -4.78 -30.84
C ALA A 722 2.29 -4.81 -31.39
N ASP A 723 2.41 -4.87 -32.73
CA ASP A 723 3.72 -4.82 -33.39
C ASP A 723 4.36 -3.42 -33.20
N PRO A 724 5.64 -3.32 -32.80
CA PRO A 724 6.35 -2.05 -32.70
C PRO A 724 6.34 -1.18 -33.97
N ALA A 725 6.03 -1.72 -35.15
CA ALA A 725 5.82 -0.93 -36.36
C ALA A 725 4.54 -0.06 -36.31
N ASP A 726 3.58 -0.41 -35.46
CA ASP A 726 2.23 0.15 -35.47
C ASP A 726 2.01 1.29 -34.46
N TYR A 727 2.97 1.57 -33.58
CA TYR A 727 2.92 2.67 -32.61
C TYR A 727 4.25 3.44 -32.52
N ASP A 728 4.23 4.64 -31.93
CA ASP A 728 5.37 5.55 -31.86
C ASP A 728 6.17 5.42 -30.56
N LEU A 729 5.50 5.14 -29.43
CA LEU A 729 6.11 4.88 -28.14
C LEU A 729 5.24 3.96 -27.27
N ALA A 730 5.82 3.43 -26.20
CA ALA A 730 5.07 2.70 -25.17
C ALA A 730 5.41 3.18 -23.74
N LEU A 731 4.46 3.05 -22.82
CA LEU A 731 4.64 3.27 -21.38
C LEU A 731 4.39 1.96 -20.64
N GLY A 732 5.25 1.61 -19.67
CA GLY A 732 5.02 0.48 -18.77
C GLY A 732 4.27 0.94 -17.51
N HIS A 733 3.32 0.16 -17.05
CA HIS A 733 2.59 0.38 -15.79
C HIS A 733 2.73 -0.86 -14.91
N ILE A 734 3.54 -0.71 -13.84
CA ILE A 734 3.70 -1.66 -12.73
C ILE A 734 2.90 -1.13 -11.54
N THR A 735 2.37 -2.01 -10.69
CA THR A 735 1.53 -1.62 -9.57
C THR A 735 1.50 -2.71 -8.50
N ASP A 736 1.32 -2.34 -7.23
CA ASP A 736 0.95 -3.22 -6.11
C ASP A 736 1.80 -4.50 -6.01
N THR A 737 3.14 -4.34 -6.12
CA THR A 737 4.10 -5.45 -6.12
C THR A 737 4.29 -6.12 -4.75
N GLN A 738 3.75 -5.55 -3.67
CA GLN A 738 3.78 -5.98 -2.25
C GLN A 738 4.23 -7.44 -2.01
N TYR A 739 3.38 -8.41 -2.32
CA TYR A 739 3.62 -9.84 -2.09
C TYR A 739 4.82 -10.39 -2.89
N TYR A 740 5.16 -9.77 -4.02
CA TYR A 740 6.37 -10.10 -4.76
C TYR A 740 7.61 -9.67 -3.99
N SER A 741 7.64 -8.47 -3.39
CA SER A 741 8.75 -8.04 -2.54
C SER A 741 8.87 -8.86 -1.25
N GLU A 742 7.74 -9.30 -0.69
CA GLU A 742 7.68 -10.10 0.54
C GLU A 742 8.05 -11.58 0.33
N ALA A 743 7.49 -12.22 -0.69
CA ALA A 743 7.48 -13.68 -0.83
C ALA A 743 7.84 -14.22 -2.22
N TYR A 744 7.66 -13.43 -3.29
CA TYR A 744 7.88 -13.88 -4.68
C TYR A 744 8.83 -12.94 -5.47
N PRO A 745 10.05 -12.67 -5.00
CA PRO A 745 10.93 -11.66 -5.60
C PRO A 745 11.33 -11.99 -7.04
N GLU A 746 11.26 -13.25 -7.45
CA GLU A 746 11.44 -13.70 -8.83
C GLU A 746 10.37 -13.18 -9.79
N VAL A 747 9.14 -12.95 -9.32
CA VAL A 747 8.04 -12.41 -10.13
C VAL A 747 8.33 -10.96 -10.48
N TYR A 748 8.61 -10.13 -9.47
CA TYR A 748 8.95 -8.72 -9.69
C TYR A 748 10.26 -8.57 -10.48
N ALA A 749 11.26 -9.42 -10.22
CA ALA A 749 12.46 -9.46 -11.06
C ALA A 749 12.15 -9.75 -12.53
N GLY A 750 11.20 -10.65 -12.82
CA GLY A 750 10.75 -10.95 -14.18
C GLY A 750 10.11 -9.76 -14.88
N GLU A 751 9.26 -9.00 -14.19
CA GLU A 751 8.60 -7.79 -14.72
C GLU A 751 9.63 -6.73 -15.15
N VAL A 752 10.53 -6.34 -14.23
CA VAL A 752 11.54 -5.31 -14.50
C VAL A 752 12.60 -5.78 -15.50
N ALA A 753 12.94 -7.07 -15.51
CA ALA A 753 13.89 -7.65 -16.48
C ALA A 753 13.30 -7.66 -17.89
N TRP A 754 12.03 -8.04 -18.04
CA TRP A 754 11.36 -8.01 -19.33
C TRP A 754 11.31 -6.59 -19.90
N LEU A 755 10.94 -5.61 -19.06
CA LEU A 755 10.94 -4.20 -19.46
C LEU A 755 12.35 -3.73 -19.86
N ALA A 756 13.37 -4.12 -19.09
CA ALA A 756 14.76 -3.77 -19.38
C ALA A 756 15.25 -4.31 -20.73
N GLU A 757 15.03 -5.60 -21.00
CA GLU A 757 15.51 -6.24 -22.23
C GLU A 757 14.63 -5.91 -23.46
N ASN A 758 13.38 -5.48 -23.28
CA ASN A 758 12.49 -5.09 -24.37
C ASN A 758 12.41 -3.57 -24.62
N ALA A 759 13.11 -2.74 -23.84
CA ALA A 759 12.95 -1.29 -23.87
C ALA A 759 13.09 -0.69 -25.28
N ASP A 760 14.19 -1.00 -25.97
CA ASP A 760 14.43 -0.51 -27.34
C ASP A 760 13.47 -1.12 -28.36
N ALA A 761 13.26 -2.45 -28.29
CA ALA A 761 12.45 -3.19 -29.25
C ALA A 761 10.97 -2.77 -29.23
N ARG A 762 10.47 -2.37 -28.05
CA ARG A 762 9.09 -1.93 -27.82
C ARG A 762 8.97 -0.43 -27.62
N LYS A 763 10.02 0.34 -27.91
CA LYS A 763 10.00 1.81 -27.80
C LYS A 763 9.50 2.31 -26.44
N LEU A 764 9.90 1.62 -25.37
CA LEU A 764 9.53 1.94 -24.00
C LEU A 764 10.13 3.29 -23.62
N ALA A 765 9.28 4.29 -23.46
CA ALA A 765 9.70 5.66 -23.21
C ALA A 765 9.68 6.01 -21.70
N PHE A 766 8.82 5.33 -20.93
CA PHE A 766 8.71 5.54 -19.49
C PHE A 766 8.09 4.31 -18.79
N VAL A 767 8.46 4.05 -17.54
CA VAL A 767 7.79 3.07 -16.65
C VAL A 767 7.29 3.78 -15.41
N THR A 768 6.00 3.70 -15.13
CA THR A 768 5.42 4.20 -13.88
C THR A 768 5.08 3.05 -12.96
N HIS A 769 5.38 3.22 -11.66
CA HIS A 769 4.95 2.31 -10.60
C HIS A 769 3.96 3.03 -9.68
N THR A 770 2.70 2.57 -9.64
CA THR A 770 1.61 3.21 -8.87
C THR A 770 1.56 2.82 -7.39
N GLY A 771 2.73 2.55 -6.80
CA GLY A 771 2.89 2.29 -5.36
C GLY A 771 2.57 0.88 -4.90
N ASP A 772 2.57 0.74 -3.58
CA ASP A 772 2.48 -0.51 -2.85
C ASP A 772 3.62 -1.46 -3.24
N LEU A 773 4.84 -0.95 -3.00
CA LEU A 773 6.09 -1.65 -3.31
C LEU A 773 6.38 -2.78 -2.33
N ILE A 774 5.90 -2.67 -1.09
CA ILE A 774 6.11 -3.62 0.01
C ILE A 774 4.78 -3.97 0.68
N GLN A 775 4.73 -5.03 1.49
CA GLN A 775 3.52 -5.51 2.15
C GLN A 775 3.38 -4.98 3.59
N ASN A 776 4.48 -4.93 4.36
CA ASN A 776 4.43 -4.82 5.82
C ASN A 776 4.79 -3.43 6.37
N TRP A 777 4.25 -2.35 5.78
CA TRP A 777 4.35 -0.99 6.31
C TRP A 777 3.08 -0.15 6.09
N VAL A 778 1.94 -0.78 6.36
CA VAL A 778 0.59 -0.27 6.13
C VAL A 778 -0.06 0.34 7.36
N ASP A 779 0.04 -0.31 8.52
CA ASP A 779 -0.62 0.19 9.72
C ASP A 779 0.36 0.92 10.63
N PRO A 780 -0.08 2.00 11.27
CA PRO A 780 0.72 2.77 12.21
C PRO A 780 1.47 1.99 13.29
N GLY A 781 0.93 0.85 13.76
CA GLY A 781 1.49 0.03 14.83
C GLY A 781 2.32 -1.18 14.37
N GLN A 782 2.67 -1.27 13.08
CA GLN A 782 3.59 -2.30 12.57
C GLN A 782 5.06 -1.98 12.91
N THR A 783 5.86 -3.03 13.11
CA THR A 783 7.30 -2.92 13.36
C THR A 783 8.10 -2.81 12.06
N GLU A 784 9.23 -2.12 12.13
CA GLU A 784 9.99 -1.66 10.96
C GLU A 784 10.89 -2.74 10.32
N GLU A 785 11.29 -3.76 11.08
CA GLU A 785 12.33 -4.72 10.66
C GLU A 785 11.97 -5.48 9.38
N ARG A 786 10.71 -5.91 9.25
CA ARG A 786 10.20 -6.61 8.07
C ARG A 786 10.04 -5.66 6.88
N ALA A 787 9.48 -4.48 7.11
CA ALA A 787 9.35 -3.43 6.10
C ALA A 787 10.70 -3.08 5.45
N ARG A 788 11.76 -2.93 6.26
CA ARG A 788 13.12 -2.67 5.74
C ARG A 788 13.60 -3.77 4.80
N ARG A 789 13.40 -5.04 5.15
CA ARG A 789 13.79 -6.16 4.29
C ARG A 789 13.06 -6.12 2.95
N GLU A 790 11.76 -5.89 2.97
CA GLU A 790 10.96 -5.78 1.75
C GLU A 790 11.39 -4.58 0.91
N TYR A 791 11.67 -3.45 1.53
CA TYR A 791 12.18 -2.27 0.84
C TYR A 791 13.55 -2.49 0.22
N GLU A 792 14.46 -3.20 0.89
CA GLU A 792 15.75 -3.58 0.32
C GLU A 792 15.58 -4.44 -0.94
N VAL A 793 14.62 -5.38 -0.93
CA VAL A 793 14.28 -6.20 -2.10
C VAL A 793 13.68 -5.33 -3.20
N ALA A 794 12.60 -4.60 -2.92
CA ALA A 794 11.91 -3.74 -3.88
C ALA A 794 12.86 -2.72 -4.52
N SER A 795 13.69 -2.05 -3.70
CA SER A 795 14.65 -1.05 -4.15
C SER A 795 15.70 -1.62 -5.09
N ARG A 796 16.20 -2.84 -4.81
CA ARG A 796 17.14 -3.56 -5.68
C ARG A 796 16.51 -3.98 -7.00
N LEU A 797 15.29 -4.53 -6.96
CA LEU A 797 14.56 -4.98 -8.14
C LEU A 797 14.21 -3.80 -9.05
N GLN A 798 13.60 -2.73 -8.50
CA GLN A 798 13.34 -1.49 -9.22
C GLN A 798 14.63 -0.86 -9.80
N GLY A 799 15.76 -1.07 -9.12
CA GLY A 799 17.09 -0.62 -9.56
C GLY A 799 17.55 -1.18 -10.90
N VAL A 800 16.93 -2.25 -11.41
CA VAL A 800 17.15 -2.76 -12.76
C VAL A 800 16.80 -1.71 -13.82
N LEU A 801 15.69 -0.98 -13.65
CA LEU A 801 15.30 0.10 -14.57
C LEU A 801 16.30 1.26 -14.53
N ASP A 802 16.74 1.63 -13.32
CA ASP A 802 17.72 2.70 -13.10
C ASP A 802 19.09 2.39 -13.72
N ALA A 803 19.52 1.13 -13.64
CA ALA A 803 20.78 0.64 -14.17
C ALA A 803 20.78 0.57 -15.71
N ASN A 804 19.62 0.35 -16.32
CA ASN A 804 19.43 0.32 -17.77
C ASN A 804 19.07 1.69 -18.37
N GLY A 805 19.01 2.75 -17.55
CA GLY A 805 18.74 4.11 -18.01
C GLY A 805 17.30 4.32 -18.49
N ILE A 806 16.37 3.47 -18.05
CA ILE A 806 14.95 3.56 -18.40
C ILE A 806 14.32 4.63 -17.52
N ALA A 807 13.69 5.62 -18.15
CA ALA A 807 12.98 6.66 -17.43
C ALA A 807 11.85 6.03 -16.61
N ASN A 808 11.86 6.25 -15.31
CA ASN A 808 10.87 5.69 -14.41
C ASN A 808 10.56 6.61 -13.23
N SER A 809 9.38 6.41 -12.65
CA SER A 809 8.99 6.98 -11.36
C SER A 809 8.26 5.96 -10.51
N VAL A 810 8.36 6.16 -9.21
CA VAL A 810 7.62 5.43 -8.18
C VAL A 810 6.90 6.43 -7.28
N LEU A 811 5.80 6.00 -6.66
CA LEU A 811 5.07 6.71 -5.61
C LEU A 811 4.77 5.74 -4.46
N PRO A 812 4.61 6.18 -3.21
CA PRO A 812 4.22 5.30 -2.12
C PRO A 812 2.73 5.01 -2.16
N GLY A 813 2.36 3.73 -1.99
CA GLY A 813 0.99 3.32 -1.69
C GLY A 813 0.70 3.29 -0.19
N ASN A 814 -0.46 2.78 0.22
CA ASN A 814 -0.80 2.73 1.65
C ASN A 814 0.09 1.78 2.45
N HIS A 815 0.62 0.73 1.82
CA HIS A 815 1.59 -0.19 2.41
C HIS A 815 3.02 0.36 2.43
N ASP A 816 3.26 1.53 1.83
CA ASP A 816 4.57 2.19 1.83
C ASP A 816 4.68 3.35 2.81
N ASN A 817 3.56 3.85 3.31
CA ASN A 817 3.54 5.11 4.06
C ASN A 817 2.60 5.12 5.28
N LYS A 818 2.34 3.94 5.85
CA LYS A 818 1.44 3.79 7.01
C LYS A 818 0.06 4.41 6.75
N ARG A 819 -0.58 4.07 5.62
CA ARG A 819 -1.86 4.67 5.17
C ARG A 819 -1.84 6.21 5.14
N GLY A 820 -0.73 6.79 4.70
CA GLY A 820 -0.57 8.23 4.52
C GLY A 820 -0.02 8.97 5.74
N VAL A 821 0.32 8.27 6.82
CA VAL A 821 0.82 8.89 8.06
C VAL A 821 2.28 9.36 7.92
N SER A 822 3.16 8.57 7.31
CA SER A 822 4.59 8.92 7.18
C SER A 822 5.23 8.32 5.94
N ASN A 823 5.94 9.15 5.17
CA ASN A 823 6.75 8.74 4.02
C ASN A 823 8.23 8.55 4.38
N ASP A 824 8.61 8.56 5.67
CA ASP A 824 10.03 8.62 6.08
C ASP A 824 10.81 7.38 5.62
N LEU A 825 10.27 6.18 5.86
CA LEU A 825 10.92 4.93 5.46
C LEU A 825 10.95 4.79 3.93
N PHE A 826 9.86 5.13 3.24
CA PHE A 826 9.82 5.18 1.78
C PHE A 826 10.94 6.07 1.19
N ASN A 827 11.10 7.28 1.73
CA ASN A 827 12.12 8.23 1.27
C ASN A 827 13.56 7.78 1.58
N GLU A 828 13.78 6.82 2.47
CA GLU A 828 15.11 6.21 2.68
C GLU A 828 15.55 5.34 1.49
N TYR A 829 14.61 4.73 0.77
CA TYR A 829 14.87 3.81 -0.35
C TYR A 829 14.56 4.40 -1.73
N PHE A 830 13.57 5.29 -1.79
CA PHE A 830 13.05 5.91 -3.00
C PHE A 830 13.03 7.44 -2.91
N GLY A 831 13.93 8.04 -2.13
CA GLY A 831 14.06 9.48 -1.97
C GLY A 831 14.56 10.22 -3.21
N PRO A 832 14.53 11.57 -3.21
CA PRO A 832 14.89 12.37 -4.38
C PRO A 832 16.34 12.14 -4.85
N GLU A 833 17.26 11.77 -3.97
CA GLU A 833 18.65 11.47 -4.29
C GLU A 833 18.84 10.32 -5.28
N ARG A 834 17.89 9.37 -5.36
CA ARG A 834 17.90 8.29 -6.35
C ARG A 834 17.72 8.81 -7.78
N TYR A 835 16.89 9.85 -7.95
CA TYR A 835 16.41 10.30 -9.25
C TYR A 835 16.93 11.68 -9.67
N ARG A 836 17.35 12.55 -8.74
CA ARG A 836 17.66 13.97 -9.03
C ARG A 836 18.73 14.22 -10.10
N ASP A 837 19.64 13.28 -10.29
CA ASP A 837 20.72 13.35 -11.28
C ASP A 837 20.35 12.67 -12.62
N ARG A 838 19.12 12.13 -12.71
CA ARG A 838 18.58 11.49 -13.93
C ARG A 838 18.01 12.54 -14.87
N PRO A 839 18.20 12.41 -16.19
CA PRO A 839 17.81 13.43 -17.17
C PRO A 839 16.29 13.61 -17.29
N TRP A 840 15.50 12.61 -16.89
CA TRP A 840 14.04 12.70 -16.93
C TRP A 840 13.45 13.35 -15.68
N PHE A 841 14.16 13.37 -14.54
CA PHE A 841 13.60 13.85 -13.28
C PHE A 841 13.45 15.37 -13.28
N GLY A 842 12.23 15.84 -13.05
CA GLY A 842 11.88 17.27 -13.07
C GLY A 842 11.83 17.92 -11.69
N GLY A 843 11.55 17.13 -10.65
CA GLY A 843 11.52 17.58 -9.26
C GLY A 843 10.50 16.82 -8.43
N SER A 844 10.54 17.06 -7.13
CA SER A 844 9.64 16.46 -6.13
C SER A 844 8.95 17.53 -5.28
N LEU A 845 8.00 17.13 -4.44
CA LEU A 845 7.21 18.03 -3.60
C LEU A 845 8.09 18.96 -2.76
N THR A 846 9.11 18.39 -2.13
CA THR A 846 10.21 19.10 -1.45
C THR A 846 11.55 18.47 -1.85
N ALA A 847 12.66 19.05 -1.40
CA ALA A 847 14.01 18.57 -1.73
C ALA A 847 14.37 17.20 -1.11
N ASP A 848 13.58 16.78 -0.12
CA ASP A 848 13.76 15.59 0.72
C ASP A 848 12.55 14.64 0.71
N ASP A 849 11.47 14.99 0.00
CA ASP A 849 10.26 14.17 -0.10
C ASP A 849 9.94 13.85 -1.55
N ASN A 850 10.14 12.58 -1.95
CA ASN A 850 9.84 12.07 -3.30
C ASN A 850 8.44 11.44 -3.41
N SER A 851 7.63 11.49 -2.35
CA SER A 851 6.29 10.89 -2.33
C SER A 851 5.38 11.43 -3.43
N ALA A 852 5.49 12.73 -3.75
CA ALA A 852 5.02 13.31 -5.00
C ALA A 852 6.20 13.82 -5.83
N ASN A 853 6.25 13.45 -7.11
CA ASN A 853 7.32 13.83 -8.02
C ASN A 853 6.84 13.96 -9.46
N TRP A 854 7.62 14.65 -10.29
CA TRP A 854 7.35 14.72 -11.71
C TRP A 854 8.61 14.48 -12.53
N SER A 855 8.40 13.85 -13.68
CA SER A 855 9.43 13.56 -14.67
C SER A 855 8.98 14.00 -16.06
N SER A 856 9.90 14.16 -16.99
CA SER A 856 9.60 14.49 -18.38
C SER A 856 10.48 13.73 -19.35
N PHE A 857 9.94 13.45 -20.52
CA PHE A 857 10.65 12.84 -21.63
C PHE A 857 10.04 13.30 -22.96
N ALA A 858 10.72 12.98 -24.06
CA ALA A 858 10.21 13.21 -25.41
C ALA A 858 10.38 11.95 -26.26
N ALA A 859 9.35 11.60 -27.02
CA ALA A 859 9.34 10.43 -27.90
C ALA A 859 8.38 10.67 -29.06
N GLY A 860 8.75 10.22 -30.27
CA GLY A 860 7.89 10.34 -31.46
C GLY A 860 7.51 11.77 -31.86
N GLY A 861 8.32 12.77 -31.46
CA GLY A 861 7.99 14.19 -31.66
C GLY A 861 6.99 14.78 -30.65
N ALA A 862 6.56 14.01 -29.64
CA ALA A 862 5.73 14.47 -28.53
C ALA A 862 6.57 14.70 -27.26
N ARG A 863 6.12 15.64 -26.41
CA ARG A 863 6.67 15.87 -25.07
C ARG A 863 5.70 15.36 -24.03
N PHE A 864 6.20 14.67 -23.02
CA PHE A 864 5.40 14.13 -21.93
C PHE A 864 5.91 14.63 -20.58
N VAL A 865 4.96 14.80 -19.65
CA VAL A 865 5.22 15.00 -18.23
C VAL A 865 4.46 13.94 -17.45
N MET A 866 5.18 13.19 -16.64
CA MET A 866 4.64 12.19 -15.72
C MET A 866 4.57 12.82 -14.34
N ILE A 867 3.40 12.87 -13.71
CA ILE A 867 3.21 13.34 -12.34
C ILE A 867 2.82 12.14 -11.48
N SER A 868 3.55 11.90 -10.40
CA SER A 868 3.29 10.86 -9.42
C SER A 868 2.77 11.49 -8.13
N LEU A 869 1.63 11.03 -7.60
CA LEU A 869 1.03 11.47 -6.34
C LEU A 869 0.88 10.28 -5.38
N PRO A 870 1.23 10.45 -4.08
CA PRO A 870 1.24 9.36 -3.12
C PRO A 870 -0.18 8.91 -2.74
N TYR A 871 -0.32 7.75 -2.11
CA TYR A 871 -1.51 7.48 -1.32
C TYR A 871 -1.72 8.59 -0.28
N ALA A 872 -2.99 8.95 -0.09
CA ALA A 872 -3.41 10.06 0.77
C ALA A 872 -2.88 11.45 0.37
N TYR A 873 -2.73 11.72 -0.93
CA TYR A 873 -2.47 13.07 -1.43
C TYR A 873 -3.57 14.05 -0.98
N GLY A 874 -3.20 15.25 -0.53
CA GLY A 874 -4.16 16.26 -0.03
C GLY A 874 -4.10 17.58 -0.80
N GLU A 875 -4.58 18.66 -0.17
CA GLU A 875 -4.57 20.00 -0.75
C GLU A 875 -3.16 20.44 -1.19
N ARG A 876 -2.12 20.09 -0.43
CA ARG A 876 -0.74 20.45 -0.71
C ARG A 876 -0.25 19.84 -2.01
N GLU A 877 -0.45 18.54 -2.18
CA GLU A 877 -0.03 17.77 -3.35
C GLU A 877 -0.88 18.15 -4.58
N VAL A 878 -2.19 18.37 -4.42
CA VAL A 878 -3.09 18.82 -5.50
C VAL A 878 -2.74 20.23 -5.98
N ALA A 879 -2.42 21.16 -5.07
CA ALA A 879 -1.95 22.50 -5.43
C ALA A 879 -0.62 22.44 -6.21
N TRP A 880 0.32 21.63 -5.72
CA TRP A 880 1.59 21.40 -6.40
C TRP A 880 1.41 20.80 -7.80
N ALA A 881 0.53 19.80 -7.96
CA ALA A 881 0.23 19.20 -9.26
C ALA A 881 -0.35 20.23 -10.24
N GLN A 882 -1.25 21.13 -9.80
CA GLN A 882 -1.77 22.21 -10.63
C GLN A 882 -0.65 23.12 -11.16
N ASP A 883 0.32 23.47 -10.31
CA ASP A 883 1.46 24.30 -10.70
C ASP A 883 2.35 23.60 -11.73
N VAL A 884 2.61 22.30 -11.55
CA VAL A 884 3.36 21.49 -12.52
C VAL A 884 2.62 21.44 -13.87
N VAL A 885 1.31 21.13 -13.89
CA VAL A 885 0.50 21.10 -15.12
C VAL A 885 0.43 22.48 -15.78
N ALA A 886 0.38 23.55 -14.99
CA ALA A 886 0.39 24.92 -15.48
C ALA A 886 1.71 25.34 -16.12
N ALA A 887 2.83 24.86 -15.61
CA ALA A 887 4.14 25.11 -16.18
C ALA A 887 4.41 24.36 -17.50
N HIS A 888 3.64 23.31 -17.80
CA HIS A 888 3.90 22.38 -18.92
C HIS A 888 2.72 22.27 -19.91
N ARG A 889 2.13 23.41 -20.29
CA ARG A 889 0.99 23.46 -21.25
C ARG A 889 1.31 22.85 -22.62
N ASP A 890 2.58 22.83 -23.00
CA ASP A 890 3.13 22.33 -24.26
C ASP A 890 3.53 20.84 -24.23
N ALA A 891 3.15 20.10 -23.19
CA ALA A 891 3.39 18.67 -23.04
C ALA A 891 2.10 17.90 -22.73
N ASN A 892 2.02 16.63 -23.15
CA ASN A 892 0.97 15.71 -22.71
C ASN A 892 1.27 15.23 -21.30
N VAL A 893 0.32 15.37 -20.38
CA VAL A 893 0.47 15.02 -18.97
C VAL A 893 -0.21 13.69 -18.69
N VAL A 894 0.52 12.81 -18.02
CA VAL A 894 0.02 11.57 -17.42
C VAL A 894 0.16 11.72 -15.90
N ILE A 895 -0.91 11.42 -15.16
CA ILE A 895 -0.89 11.44 -13.69
C ILE A 895 -0.98 10.00 -13.19
N SER A 896 -0.04 9.58 -12.36
CA SER A 896 -0.07 8.33 -11.62
C SER A 896 -0.41 8.63 -10.17
N THR A 897 -1.37 7.93 -9.62
CA THR A 897 -1.72 7.96 -8.19
C THR A 897 -1.70 6.53 -7.66
N HIS A 898 -1.69 6.37 -6.34
CA HIS A 898 -1.99 5.06 -5.77
C HIS A 898 -3.51 4.80 -5.79
N GLU A 899 -4.29 5.71 -5.19
CA GLU A 899 -5.75 5.67 -5.16
C GLU A 899 -6.33 6.69 -6.15
N HIS A 900 -7.28 6.29 -7.01
CA HIS A 900 -8.08 7.24 -7.83
C HIS A 900 -9.42 6.66 -8.29
N LEU A 901 -9.45 5.40 -8.73
CA LEU A 901 -10.67 4.69 -9.09
C LEU A 901 -10.95 3.53 -8.13
N MET A 902 -12.21 3.11 -8.03
CA MET A 902 -12.63 1.79 -7.58
C MET A 902 -12.73 0.86 -8.80
N PRO A 903 -12.38 -0.43 -8.69
CA PRO A 903 -12.49 -1.39 -9.78
C PRO A 903 -13.96 -1.65 -10.14
N ALA A 904 -14.19 -2.12 -11.36
CA ALA A 904 -15.49 -2.68 -11.71
C ALA A 904 -15.76 -3.95 -10.89
N THR A 905 -17.03 -4.18 -10.56
CA THR A 905 -17.52 -5.41 -9.95
C THR A 905 -18.32 -6.22 -10.98
N ALA A 906 -18.80 -7.39 -10.60
CA ALA A 906 -19.69 -8.17 -11.46
C ALA A 906 -21.02 -7.44 -11.81
N THR A 907 -21.39 -6.40 -11.06
CA THR A 907 -22.67 -5.68 -11.23
C THR A 907 -22.54 -4.18 -11.45
N ASP A 908 -21.41 -3.59 -11.09
CA ASP A 908 -21.22 -2.14 -11.08
C ASP A 908 -19.97 -1.76 -11.87
N GLU A 909 -20.06 -0.68 -12.64
CA GLU A 909 -18.94 -0.12 -13.40
C GLU A 909 -17.91 0.53 -12.45
N ALA A 910 -16.70 0.78 -12.95
CA ALA A 910 -15.69 1.51 -12.21
C ALA A 910 -16.15 2.95 -11.89
N GLU A 911 -15.80 3.44 -10.71
CA GLU A 911 -16.13 4.80 -10.25
C GLU A 911 -14.93 5.50 -9.64
N ARG A 912 -14.93 6.83 -9.56
CA ARG A 912 -13.86 7.57 -8.87
C ARG A 912 -13.94 7.31 -7.37
N SER A 913 -12.81 7.01 -6.74
CA SER A 913 -12.74 6.83 -5.29
C SER A 913 -12.94 8.17 -4.58
N THR A 914 -14.06 8.27 -3.90
CA THR A 914 -14.50 9.50 -3.19
C THR A 914 -14.99 9.23 -1.77
N THR A 915 -15.05 7.96 -1.35
CA THR A 915 -15.75 7.59 -0.10
C THR A 915 -15.06 6.52 0.75
N SER A 916 -13.96 5.91 0.29
CA SER A 916 -13.26 4.84 1.01
C SER A 916 -12.74 5.34 2.37
N ARG A 917 -11.97 6.44 2.36
CA ARG A 917 -11.44 7.12 3.55
C ARG A 917 -11.58 8.63 3.39
N TRP A 918 -11.24 9.40 4.44
CA TRP A 918 -11.20 10.86 4.35
C TRP A 918 -10.18 11.40 3.34
N VAL A 919 -9.20 10.56 2.97
CA VAL A 919 -8.12 10.85 2.01
C VAL A 919 -8.48 10.48 0.57
N SER A 920 -9.65 9.92 0.32
CA SER A 920 -10.13 9.58 -1.02
C SER A 920 -10.48 10.86 -1.78
N HIS A 921 -9.65 11.23 -2.76
CA HIS A 921 -9.68 12.54 -3.41
C HIS A 921 -9.68 12.46 -4.95
N GLY A 922 -10.27 11.41 -5.53
CA GLY A 922 -10.34 11.24 -6.98
C GLY A 922 -11.18 12.32 -7.68
N ASP A 923 -12.28 12.76 -7.04
CA ASP A 923 -13.11 13.88 -7.50
C ASP A 923 -12.38 15.23 -7.43
N LEU A 924 -11.69 15.50 -6.33
CA LEU A 924 -10.92 16.73 -6.14
C LEU A 924 -9.82 16.88 -7.20
N LEU A 925 -9.07 15.80 -7.45
CA LEU A 925 -8.05 15.76 -8.50
C LEU A 925 -8.67 15.96 -9.89
N TRP A 926 -9.79 15.28 -10.15
CA TRP A 926 -10.54 15.42 -11.40
C TRP A 926 -10.98 16.86 -11.66
N GLU A 927 -11.65 17.49 -10.70
CA GLU A 927 -12.24 18.82 -10.85
C GLU A 927 -11.20 19.93 -10.98
N ARG A 928 -10.09 19.83 -10.24
CA ARG A 928 -9.07 20.89 -10.19
C ARG A 928 -7.93 20.73 -11.18
N VAL A 929 -7.57 19.49 -11.50
CA VAL A 929 -6.34 19.19 -12.27
C VAL A 929 -6.64 18.53 -13.59
N VAL A 930 -7.46 17.49 -13.61
CA VAL A 930 -7.65 16.68 -14.82
C VAL A 930 -8.59 17.39 -15.81
N ALA A 931 -9.87 17.54 -15.47
CA ALA A 931 -10.89 18.08 -16.36
C ALA A 931 -10.58 19.47 -16.94
N PRO A 932 -10.07 20.46 -16.18
CA PRO A 932 -9.88 21.81 -16.73
C PRO A 932 -8.63 21.96 -17.60
N ASN A 933 -7.71 20.99 -17.63
CA ASN A 933 -6.43 21.11 -18.33
C ASN A 933 -6.37 20.16 -19.53
N ARG A 934 -6.62 20.69 -20.74
CA ARG A 934 -6.67 19.90 -22.01
C ARG A 934 -5.48 18.97 -22.24
N ASN A 935 -4.33 19.31 -21.66
CA ASN A 935 -3.10 18.57 -21.83
C ASN A 935 -2.95 17.38 -20.86
N VAL A 936 -3.87 17.18 -19.91
CA VAL A 936 -3.91 15.97 -19.06
C VAL A 936 -4.74 14.91 -19.77
N VAL A 937 -4.11 13.81 -20.20
CA VAL A 937 -4.76 12.83 -21.10
C VAL A 937 -4.97 11.46 -20.46
N LEU A 938 -4.27 11.19 -19.36
CA LEU A 938 -4.27 9.88 -18.70
C LEU A 938 -4.11 10.02 -17.19
N VAL A 939 -4.89 9.25 -16.44
CA VAL A 939 -4.72 9.01 -15.00
C VAL A 939 -4.59 7.50 -14.76
N LEU A 940 -3.54 7.06 -14.04
CA LEU A 940 -3.26 5.66 -13.72
C LEU A 940 -3.31 5.46 -12.20
N SER A 941 -3.95 4.39 -11.73
CA SER A 941 -4.02 4.04 -10.31
C SER A 941 -3.93 2.53 -10.03
N GLY A 942 -3.62 2.19 -8.77
CA GLY A 942 -3.64 0.85 -8.18
C GLY A 942 -4.59 0.78 -6.98
N HIS A 943 -4.11 0.29 -5.84
CA HIS A 943 -4.74 0.28 -4.51
C HIS A 943 -5.96 -0.64 -4.33
N PHE A 944 -6.97 -0.51 -5.21
CA PHE A 944 -8.17 -1.32 -5.11
C PHE A 944 -8.09 -2.51 -6.06
N HIS A 945 -8.09 -3.71 -5.47
CA HIS A 945 -7.82 -4.96 -6.17
C HIS A 945 -8.76 -5.22 -7.36
N GLY A 946 -8.21 -5.18 -8.57
CA GLY A 946 -8.99 -5.40 -9.79
C GLY A 946 -8.57 -4.54 -10.97
N LEU A 947 -9.52 -4.38 -11.88
CA LEU A 947 -9.42 -3.57 -13.08
C LEU A 947 -10.58 -2.58 -13.15
N GLY A 948 -10.34 -1.43 -13.75
CA GLY A 948 -11.37 -0.44 -14.04
C GLY A 948 -10.89 0.61 -15.03
N ALA A 949 -11.80 1.15 -15.83
CA ALA A 949 -11.51 2.25 -16.74
C ALA A 949 -12.70 3.20 -16.86
N ILE A 950 -12.42 4.51 -16.89
CA ILE A 950 -13.38 5.55 -17.22
C ILE A 950 -12.83 6.35 -18.38
N ILE A 951 -13.59 6.44 -19.47
CA ILE A 951 -13.27 7.27 -20.63
C ILE A 951 -14.22 8.46 -20.63
N THR A 952 -13.68 9.66 -20.44
CA THR A 952 -14.47 10.90 -20.48
C THR A 952 -14.13 11.71 -21.71
N GLU A 953 -15.06 11.80 -22.66
CA GLU A 953 -14.95 12.69 -23.81
C GLU A 953 -15.27 14.14 -23.43
N ASN A 954 -14.58 15.09 -24.07
CA ASN A 954 -14.77 16.53 -23.86
C ASN A 954 -14.69 16.93 -22.38
N ALA A 955 -13.73 16.34 -21.64
CA ALA A 955 -13.52 16.59 -20.22
C ALA A 955 -13.37 18.10 -19.95
N GLY A 956 -14.03 18.57 -18.88
CA GLY A 956 -14.12 20.00 -18.55
C GLY A 956 -14.91 20.85 -19.56
N GLY A 957 -15.66 20.23 -20.48
CA GLY A 957 -16.36 20.90 -21.58
C GLY A 957 -15.43 21.36 -22.71
N ILE A 958 -14.22 20.82 -22.80
CA ILE A 958 -13.22 21.19 -23.79
C ILE A 958 -13.32 20.25 -25.01
N PRO A 959 -13.66 20.74 -26.22
CA PRO A 959 -13.82 19.87 -27.39
C PRO A 959 -12.57 19.04 -27.72
N GLY A 960 -12.76 17.73 -27.87
CA GLY A 960 -11.69 16.77 -28.18
C GLY A 960 -10.73 16.47 -27.03
N HIS A 961 -11.02 16.93 -25.81
CA HIS A 961 -10.28 16.55 -24.60
C HIS A 961 -10.82 15.22 -24.09
N THR A 962 -10.31 14.11 -24.61
CA THR A 962 -10.61 12.76 -24.09
C THR A 962 -9.58 12.41 -23.03
N VAL A 963 -10.07 11.96 -21.87
CA VAL A 963 -9.23 11.48 -20.76
C VAL A 963 -9.56 10.03 -20.47
N LEU A 964 -8.52 9.20 -20.35
CA LEU A 964 -8.62 7.87 -19.77
C LEU A 964 -8.20 7.93 -18.30
N GLU A 965 -9.05 7.44 -17.41
CA GLU A 965 -8.69 7.09 -16.04
C GLU A 965 -8.69 5.56 -15.97
N ALA A 966 -7.57 4.94 -15.62
CA ALA A 966 -7.43 3.49 -15.63
C ALA A 966 -6.83 2.98 -14.32
N LEU A 967 -7.44 1.92 -13.79
CA LEU A 967 -6.99 1.17 -12.64
C LEU A 967 -6.52 -0.21 -13.06
N ALA A 968 -5.40 -0.62 -12.50
CA ALA A 968 -4.92 -2.00 -12.50
C ALA A 968 -4.34 -2.30 -11.13
N ASP A 969 -4.76 -3.39 -10.52
CA ASP A 969 -4.18 -3.97 -9.32
C ASP A 969 -4.45 -5.48 -9.35
N TYR A 970 -3.35 -6.25 -9.42
CA TYR A 970 -3.40 -7.69 -9.57
C TYR A 970 -3.04 -8.45 -8.29
N GLN A 971 -2.85 -7.76 -7.15
CA GLN A 971 -2.26 -8.37 -5.95
C GLN A 971 -3.08 -9.52 -5.38
N GLU A 972 -4.40 -9.49 -5.60
CA GLU A 972 -5.30 -10.57 -5.19
C GLU A 972 -5.66 -11.56 -6.31
N PHE A 973 -5.11 -11.40 -7.52
CA PHE A 973 -5.24 -12.44 -8.55
C PHE A 973 -4.39 -13.65 -8.14
N ARG A 974 -4.84 -14.84 -8.51
CA ARG A 974 -4.20 -16.10 -8.07
C ARG A 974 -3.69 -16.90 -9.24
N THR A 975 -2.49 -17.47 -9.11
CA THR A 975 -2.01 -18.50 -10.03
C THR A 975 -2.94 -19.72 -9.99
N PRO A 976 -2.84 -20.66 -10.96
CA PRO A 976 -3.64 -21.89 -10.92
C PRO A 976 -3.35 -22.79 -9.69
N THR A 977 -2.26 -22.52 -8.97
CA THR A 977 -1.87 -23.15 -7.69
C THR A 977 -2.28 -22.34 -6.46
N GLY A 978 -2.85 -21.15 -6.67
CA GLY A 978 -3.45 -20.33 -5.61
C GLY A 978 -2.48 -19.33 -4.98
N GLU A 979 -1.31 -19.14 -5.56
CA GLU A 979 -0.30 -18.18 -5.09
C GLU A 979 -0.63 -16.76 -5.58
N ARG A 980 -0.21 -15.74 -4.83
CA ARG A 980 -0.25 -14.32 -5.23
C ARG A 980 0.99 -13.95 -6.02
N ALA A 981 1.24 -14.69 -7.09
CA ALA A 981 2.47 -14.65 -7.87
C ALA A 981 2.17 -14.51 -9.38
N THR A 982 1.11 -13.78 -9.72
CA THR A 982 0.63 -13.71 -11.11
C THR A 982 1.49 -12.82 -11.99
N GLY A 983 2.10 -11.75 -11.47
CA GLY A 983 3.03 -10.90 -12.20
C GLY A 983 2.43 -10.19 -13.41
N PHE A 984 1.15 -9.79 -13.31
CA PHE A 984 0.49 -9.03 -14.35
C PHE A 984 0.90 -7.56 -14.31
N GLN A 985 1.18 -7.00 -15.47
CA GLN A 985 1.49 -5.59 -15.70
C GLN A 985 0.88 -5.12 -17.02
N ARG A 986 0.86 -3.80 -17.27
CA ARG A 986 0.29 -3.22 -18.50
C ARG A 986 1.35 -2.55 -19.38
N LEU A 987 1.19 -2.70 -20.70
CA LEU A 987 1.88 -1.90 -21.70
C LEU A 987 0.88 -0.97 -22.41
N LEU A 988 1.19 0.33 -22.41
CA LEU A 988 0.37 1.39 -22.99
C LEU A 988 1.04 1.88 -24.27
N GLN A 989 0.47 1.56 -25.42
CA GLN A 989 1.09 1.71 -26.74
C GLN A 989 0.43 2.85 -27.52
N VAL A 990 1.19 3.91 -27.82
CA VAL A 990 0.65 5.17 -28.36
C VAL A 990 0.99 5.34 -29.84
N ASP A 991 -0.03 5.41 -30.69
CA ASP A 991 0.05 5.91 -32.07
C ASP A 991 -0.32 7.41 -32.08
N LEU A 992 0.70 8.27 -32.19
CA LEU A 992 0.53 9.72 -32.13
C LEU A 992 -0.24 10.27 -33.33
N ALA A 993 -0.01 9.68 -34.52
CA ALA A 993 -0.60 10.15 -35.76
C ALA A 993 -2.08 9.78 -35.88
N ALA A 994 -2.44 8.58 -35.42
CA ALA A 994 -3.84 8.14 -35.31
C ALA A 994 -4.54 8.74 -34.07
N GLY A 995 -3.79 9.20 -33.07
CA GLY A 995 -4.34 9.64 -31.80
C GLY A 995 -4.99 8.49 -31.04
N MET A 996 -4.28 7.36 -30.94
CA MET A 996 -4.80 6.13 -30.31
C MET A 996 -3.83 5.62 -29.25
N LEU A 997 -4.38 5.26 -28.10
CA LEU A 997 -3.71 4.52 -27.03
C LEU A 997 -4.30 3.10 -26.98
N ALA A 998 -3.48 2.07 -27.21
CA ALA A 998 -3.83 0.69 -26.89
C ALA A 998 -3.28 0.31 -25.51
N VAL A 999 -4.05 -0.43 -24.73
CA VAL A 999 -3.70 -0.91 -23.40
C VAL A 999 -3.76 -2.42 -23.42
N ASP A 1000 -2.66 -3.07 -23.07
CA ASP A 1000 -2.54 -4.53 -23.05
C ASP A 1000 -2.02 -5.02 -21.69
N THR A 1001 -2.73 -5.98 -21.11
CA THR A 1001 -2.33 -6.68 -19.87
C THR A 1001 -1.54 -7.94 -20.20
N PHE A 1002 -0.43 -8.18 -19.51
CA PHE A 1002 0.36 -9.39 -19.70
C PHE A 1002 1.13 -9.80 -18.44
N SER A 1003 1.48 -11.07 -18.35
CA SER A 1003 2.30 -11.64 -17.29
C SER A 1003 3.50 -12.39 -17.86
N VAL A 1004 4.68 -12.02 -17.39
CA VAL A 1004 5.95 -12.69 -17.71
C VAL A 1004 5.99 -14.10 -17.11
N PRO A 1005 5.82 -14.30 -15.79
CA PRO A 1005 5.96 -15.64 -15.19
C PRO A 1005 4.88 -16.64 -15.67
N LEU A 1006 3.69 -16.17 -16.05
CA LEU A 1006 2.61 -17.03 -16.54
C LEU A 1006 2.61 -17.21 -18.06
N GLY A 1007 3.34 -16.36 -18.81
CA GLY A 1007 3.25 -16.29 -20.26
C GLY A 1007 1.83 -15.99 -20.77
N ALA A 1008 1.07 -15.21 -19.99
CA ALA A 1008 -0.35 -14.93 -20.24
C ALA A 1008 -0.56 -13.49 -20.73
N THR A 1009 -1.55 -13.27 -21.59
CA THR A 1009 -1.95 -11.96 -22.14
C THR A 1009 -3.35 -11.52 -21.69
N ALA A 1010 -3.89 -12.17 -20.66
CA ALA A 1010 -5.19 -11.86 -20.08
C ALA A 1010 -5.19 -12.25 -18.60
N SER A 1011 -5.67 -11.35 -17.74
CA SER A 1011 -5.74 -11.53 -16.29
C SER A 1011 -7.08 -12.06 -15.81
N HIS A 1012 -8.17 -11.86 -16.56
CA HIS A 1012 -9.51 -12.31 -16.16
C HIS A 1012 -9.62 -13.83 -15.83
N PRO A 1013 -8.81 -14.76 -16.39
CA PRO A 1013 -8.80 -16.17 -15.98
C PRO A 1013 -8.23 -16.43 -14.58
N TYR A 1014 -7.72 -15.39 -13.91
CA TYR A 1014 -7.06 -15.45 -12.61
C TYR A 1014 -7.79 -14.60 -11.54
N ASP A 1015 -8.99 -14.11 -11.86
CA ASP A 1015 -9.88 -13.35 -10.96
C ASP A 1015 -10.67 -14.27 -10.01
N TYR A 1016 -9.97 -14.83 -9.03
CA TYR A 1016 -10.56 -15.62 -7.94
C TYR A 1016 -11.09 -14.73 -6.82
N THR A 1017 -11.91 -15.29 -5.91
CA THR A 1017 -12.42 -14.56 -4.73
C THR A 1017 -11.29 -13.93 -3.93
N GLN A 1018 -11.42 -12.63 -3.69
CA GLN A 1018 -10.41 -11.81 -3.05
C GLN A 1018 -10.80 -11.47 -1.61
N PHE A 1019 -9.80 -11.09 -0.81
CA PHE A 1019 -9.95 -10.60 0.56
C PHE A 1019 -10.79 -11.48 1.49
N LEU A 1020 -10.32 -12.72 1.70
CA LEU A 1020 -10.95 -13.66 2.61
C LEU A 1020 -10.10 -13.80 3.89
N PRO A 1021 -10.45 -13.09 4.98
CA PRO A 1021 -9.74 -13.25 6.26
C PRO A 1021 -9.92 -14.67 6.79
N ASP A 1022 -8.92 -15.17 7.52
CA ASP A 1022 -9.01 -16.48 8.16
C ASP A 1022 -9.90 -16.42 9.39
N ASP A 1023 -10.93 -17.27 9.46
CA ASP A 1023 -11.84 -17.40 10.61
C ASP A 1023 -11.52 -18.61 11.50
N GLY A 1024 -10.42 -19.32 11.23
CA GLY A 1024 -10.01 -20.55 11.90
C GLY A 1024 -10.76 -21.80 11.46
N ASP A 1025 -11.78 -21.71 10.59
CA ASP A 1025 -12.47 -22.88 10.09
C ASP A 1025 -11.71 -23.50 8.90
N ALA A 1026 -11.28 -24.76 9.04
CA ALA A 1026 -10.55 -25.46 7.99
C ALA A 1026 -11.39 -25.73 6.71
N ALA A 1027 -12.71 -25.55 6.79
CA ALA A 1027 -13.63 -25.73 5.67
C ALA A 1027 -13.86 -24.44 4.85
N THR A 1028 -13.57 -23.27 5.41
CA THR A 1028 -13.80 -21.98 4.73
C THR A 1028 -12.60 -21.62 3.86
N ALA A 1029 -12.86 -20.80 2.83
CA ALA A 1029 -11.78 -20.22 2.05
C ALA A 1029 -11.22 -19.00 2.79
N SER A 1030 -9.90 -18.91 2.81
CA SER A 1030 -9.15 -17.80 3.39
C SER A 1030 -7.86 -17.59 2.60
N ASN A 1031 -7.24 -16.43 2.80
CA ASN A 1031 -5.95 -16.11 2.21
C ASN A 1031 -4.82 -17.07 2.66
N GLU A 1032 -4.97 -17.73 3.83
CA GLU A 1032 -4.05 -18.77 4.29
C GLU A 1032 -4.33 -20.15 3.69
N ARG A 1033 -5.51 -20.33 3.08
CA ARG A 1033 -5.96 -21.60 2.48
C ARG A 1033 -6.26 -21.41 1.00
N PRO A 1034 -5.27 -21.05 0.17
CA PRO A 1034 -5.49 -20.74 -1.24
C PRO A 1034 -6.15 -21.88 -2.03
N TRP A 1035 -5.93 -23.14 -1.66
CA TRP A 1035 -6.60 -24.30 -2.28
C TRP A 1035 -8.14 -24.28 -2.09
N ARG A 1036 -8.65 -23.67 -1.00
CA ARG A 1036 -10.09 -23.49 -0.79
C ARG A 1036 -10.65 -22.36 -1.66
N ILE A 1037 -9.86 -21.30 -1.90
CA ILE A 1037 -10.20 -20.23 -2.86
C ILE A 1037 -10.34 -20.82 -4.27
N LEU A 1038 -9.34 -21.60 -4.71
CA LEU A 1038 -9.39 -22.27 -6.02
C LEU A 1038 -10.62 -23.17 -6.19
N ALA A 1039 -11.01 -23.89 -5.13
CA ALA A 1039 -12.17 -24.77 -5.14
C ALA A 1039 -13.51 -24.03 -5.28
N GLN A 1040 -13.58 -22.75 -4.89
CA GLN A 1040 -14.77 -21.91 -5.09
C GLN A 1040 -14.94 -21.46 -6.55
N GLY A 1041 -13.84 -21.35 -7.30
CA GLY A 1041 -13.84 -20.91 -8.69
C GLY A 1041 -13.65 -19.41 -8.87
N LEU A 1042 -13.80 -18.94 -10.12
CA LEU A 1042 -13.60 -17.54 -10.52
C LEU A 1042 -14.81 -16.67 -10.14
N GLN A 1043 -14.55 -15.38 -9.89
CA GLN A 1043 -15.60 -14.38 -9.64
C GLN A 1043 -16.24 -13.86 -10.93
N HIS A 1044 -15.51 -13.93 -12.05
CA HIS A 1044 -15.95 -13.43 -13.36
C HIS A 1044 -16.32 -11.94 -13.34
N ARG A 1045 -15.53 -11.10 -12.65
CA ARG A 1045 -15.71 -9.63 -12.70
C ARG A 1045 -15.28 -9.03 -14.03
N TYR A 1046 -14.31 -9.67 -14.69
CA TYR A 1046 -13.64 -9.14 -15.89
C TYR A 1046 -13.78 -10.03 -17.11
N THR A 1047 -13.55 -9.41 -18.25
CA THR A 1047 -13.54 -9.99 -19.60
C THR A 1047 -12.27 -9.60 -20.34
N GLU A 1048 -12.10 -10.09 -21.57
CA GLU A 1048 -11.01 -9.70 -22.46
C GLU A 1048 -10.96 -8.18 -22.72
N GLU A 1049 -12.11 -7.50 -22.75
CA GLU A 1049 -12.18 -6.04 -22.97
C GLU A 1049 -11.60 -5.22 -21.80
N ASP A 1050 -11.48 -5.80 -20.61
CA ASP A 1050 -10.84 -5.16 -19.44
C ASP A 1050 -9.30 -5.32 -19.46
N ASP A 1051 -8.83 -6.37 -20.15
CA ASP A 1051 -7.42 -6.73 -20.29
C ASP A 1051 -6.76 -6.06 -21.51
N ALA A 1052 -7.51 -5.92 -22.61
CA ALA A 1052 -7.06 -5.37 -23.88
C ALA A 1052 -8.11 -4.42 -24.50
N PHE A 1053 -7.79 -3.13 -24.63
CA PHE A 1053 -8.68 -2.13 -25.22
C PHE A 1053 -7.92 -0.94 -25.81
N ALA A 1054 -8.63 -0.12 -26.61
CA ALA A 1054 -8.05 1.07 -27.23
C ALA A 1054 -8.90 2.32 -27.01
N VAL A 1055 -8.24 3.47 -26.82
CA VAL A 1055 -8.86 4.76 -26.51
C VAL A 1055 -8.37 5.85 -27.48
N PRO A 1056 -9.26 6.62 -28.12
CA PRO A 1056 -8.88 7.78 -28.91
C PRO A 1056 -8.46 8.95 -28.01
N LEU A 1057 -7.28 9.52 -28.26
CA LEU A 1057 -6.70 10.65 -27.53
C LEU A 1057 -6.29 11.78 -28.49
N ALA A 1058 -6.52 13.02 -28.08
CA ALA A 1058 -5.95 14.18 -28.75
C ALA A 1058 -4.60 14.52 -28.10
N LEU A 1059 -3.50 14.28 -28.82
CA LEU A 1059 -2.14 14.46 -28.30
C LEU A 1059 -1.43 15.63 -28.98
N GLN A 1060 -0.61 16.35 -28.21
CA GLN A 1060 0.34 17.34 -28.70
C GLN A 1060 1.60 16.63 -29.20
N TYR A 1061 1.98 16.88 -30.44
CA TYR A 1061 3.19 16.35 -31.06
C TYR A 1061 3.58 17.18 -32.28
N ALA A 1062 4.85 17.13 -32.65
CA ALA A 1062 5.36 17.82 -33.82
C ALA A 1062 4.69 17.31 -35.11
N LYS A 1063 4.03 18.21 -35.83
CA LYS A 1063 3.46 17.98 -37.16
C LYS A 1063 4.04 18.99 -38.12
N ALA A 1064 4.32 18.58 -39.35
CA ALA A 1064 4.76 19.51 -40.37
C ALA A 1064 4.41 19.03 -41.78
N VAL A 1065 4.25 19.99 -42.69
CA VAL A 1065 4.26 19.78 -44.14
C VAL A 1065 5.41 20.59 -44.69
N GLU A 1066 6.39 19.93 -45.30
CA GLU A 1066 7.46 20.57 -46.07
C GLU A 1066 7.33 20.16 -47.53
N THR A 1067 7.02 21.11 -48.42
CA THR A 1067 6.91 20.82 -49.85
C THR A 1067 8.27 20.91 -50.52
N ASP A 1068 8.73 19.81 -51.13
CA ASP A 1068 9.97 19.76 -51.90
C ASP A 1068 9.69 20.09 -53.38
N ALA A 1069 8.61 19.55 -53.96
CA ALA A 1069 8.24 19.81 -55.35
C ALA A 1069 6.74 19.61 -55.63
N VAL A 1070 6.22 20.38 -56.60
CA VAL A 1070 4.91 20.15 -57.24
C VAL A 1070 5.12 20.07 -58.73
N SER A 1071 4.63 19.02 -59.38
CA SER A 1071 4.89 18.76 -60.80
C SER A 1071 3.68 18.16 -61.52
N THR A 1072 3.67 18.24 -62.85
CA THR A 1072 2.74 17.43 -63.66
C THR A 1072 3.39 16.10 -64.03
N VAL A 1073 2.61 15.04 -63.93
CA VAL A 1073 3.00 13.72 -64.45
C VAL A 1073 2.52 13.65 -65.90
N ARG A 1074 3.40 13.27 -66.84
CA ARG A 1074 2.95 12.96 -68.20
C ARG A 1074 2.24 11.61 -68.17
N ASP A 1075 1.02 11.56 -68.68
CA ASP A 1075 0.28 10.32 -68.93
C ASP A 1075 1.06 9.32 -69.80
#